data_AF-A0AAU5U0E3-F1
#
_entry.id   AF-A0AAU5U0E3-F1
#
_cell.length_a   1.000
_cell.length_b   1.000
_cell.length_c   1.000
_cell.angle_alpha   90.00
_cell.angle_beta   90.00
_cell.angle_gamma   90.00
#
_symmetry.space_group_name_H-M   'P 1'
#
loop_
_entity.id
_entity.type
_entity.pdbx_description
1 polymer ?
#
loop_
_entity_poly.entity_id
_entity_poly.type
_entity_poly.pdbx_seq_one_letter_code
_entity_poly.pdbx_strand_id
1 'polypeptide(L)'
;MPEMSFDFEGLIQMIANNLYSEKKVFIRELIQNAHDGIRRRAWADGVAGRIDVETRPQDLEITVRDTGIGMNETDLVKYLSNVGKSLTKQEREQDDTLIGQFGIGFLAAFVVASKVRVTTRKVGEDTGWLWENEGSKEYRLTEHEVATPGTTVTVSLAGVEDRGIIQESEVRALIRRYADMLTTPIHLNGSREPENTMHMPWEKGGLTPEELSYDLRYYVERTLNDRVLEVIPVQLRGEVRAEGVLYITRDRFYTVDQPRMIRVFQRRMFLCEDQPDILPQWARFVNGVINTPDLTPTAARDNYLRDDQWAALRDALGNLVIEHLERLRDSQRERFAGIARYHRMSFAAASYYYEEFFAKFADLLLWRTNRLPDEPGDDSVSDPLESTGTGVALRTLPEILDRLPGAPGQTKTLQCVTGADAARQFFKIANAAKTTVVDASYLFEPELLDAYTGLPGVNLRLVHIDREDAPSGDAIFRPAGGEDSVAVQKLADRMSAVLRTPQGHAIRTEAREFEPPDIAAVLRTDARTEAQIKAEEVLLDPNASPGTREMAEAVQRMMRGTGQRLTINARNDLVQRLAAHQGTADVEVRKLMRALYHSAVLANGQLISAQAATAFHDQLQQLMGRSLEALELEARCKALDDRLRAVQNRSRASDGKRSDHRSFFMITPFADRYRPVVEACREVVEHHWGFELVLANDRLESDRLLDNVQILMDAADGFIAEITDSNPNVMFELGAAFTDRRDRPVVLLRENAAATDGTELPADLRAMLYIEYSLADMSLAETLRAAMWRSGDIRELLGRAGHPRYISPRRLADLIAPVVLPATSLDQLAARYRTAQDWLSAQPEEVGRLLGRENQDLAPIIIGRVRQAGEE
;
A
#
# COMPACT_ATOMS: atom_id res chain seq x y z
N MET A 1 28.63 76.36 -24.77
CA MET A 1 27.57 75.58 -24.10
C MET A 1 28.26 74.69 -23.07
N PRO A 2 27.75 74.53 -21.84
CA PRO A 2 28.32 73.53 -20.93
C PRO A 2 28.09 72.13 -21.54
N GLU A 3 29.15 71.33 -21.58
CA GLU A 3 29.10 69.93 -22.01
C GLU A 3 28.72 69.02 -20.84
N MET A 4 28.06 67.89 -21.11
CA MET A 4 27.78 66.89 -20.08
C MET A 4 29.11 66.32 -19.57
N SER A 5 29.32 66.34 -18.25
CA SER A 5 30.44 65.67 -17.60
C SER A 5 30.10 64.21 -17.32
N PHE A 6 31.01 63.30 -17.67
CA PHE A 6 30.84 61.87 -17.48
C PHE A 6 31.54 61.40 -16.19
N ASP A 7 30.83 60.66 -15.33
CA ASP A 7 31.42 60.05 -14.14
C ASP A 7 31.76 58.58 -14.36
N PHE A 8 33.05 58.32 -14.61
CA PHE A 8 33.59 56.98 -14.81
C PHE A 8 33.42 56.08 -13.58
N GLU A 9 33.61 56.60 -12.35
CA GLU A 9 33.50 55.78 -11.13
C GLU A 9 32.05 55.34 -10.92
N GLY A 10 31.09 56.25 -11.08
CA GLY A 10 29.67 55.93 -11.10
C GLY A 10 29.28 54.95 -12.21
N LEU A 11 29.90 55.03 -13.40
CA LEU A 11 29.67 54.06 -14.48
C LEU A 11 30.22 52.67 -14.12
N ILE A 12 31.43 52.55 -13.59
CA ILE A 12 31.99 51.27 -13.12
C ILE A 12 31.09 50.67 -12.05
N GLN A 13 30.65 51.46 -11.07
CA GLN A 13 29.71 51.01 -10.04
C GLN A 13 28.36 50.60 -10.64
N MET A 14 27.83 51.31 -11.62
CA MET A 14 26.58 50.93 -12.29
C MET A 14 26.72 49.63 -13.08
N ILE A 15 27.82 49.45 -13.82
CA ILE A 15 28.13 48.22 -14.56
C ILE A 15 28.28 47.06 -13.57
N ALA A 16 29.02 47.26 -12.48
CA ALA A 16 29.25 46.28 -11.44
C ALA A 16 27.96 45.86 -10.72
N ASN A 17 27.07 46.79 -10.43
CA ASN A 17 25.86 46.52 -9.64
C ASN A 17 24.64 46.09 -10.48
N ASN A 18 24.57 46.48 -11.77
CA ASN A 18 23.35 46.30 -12.58
C ASN A 18 23.55 45.52 -13.90
N LEU A 19 24.77 45.41 -14.44
CA LEU A 19 25.01 44.70 -15.71
C LEU A 19 25.67 43.33 -15.53
N TYR A 20 26.37 43.09 -14.43
CA TYR A 20 26.97 41.80 -14.13
C TYR A 20 26.41 41.26 -12.82
N SER A 21 25.38 40.41 -12.93
CA SER A 21 24.75 39.74 -11.79
C SER A 21 25.70 38.81 -11.04
N GLU A 22 26.73 38.29 -11.70
CA GLU A 22 27.75 37.42 -11.13
C GLU A 22 29.17 37.97 -11.32
N LYS A 23 29.92 38.03 -10.21
CA LYS A 23 31.35 38.43 -10.22
C LYS A 23 32.21 37.56 -11.14
N LYS A 24 31.80 36.33 -11.49
CA LYS A 24 32.57 35.39 -12.32
C LYS A 24 32.61 35.75 -13.81
N VAL A 25 31.75 36.68 -14.25
CA VAL A 25 31.59 37.05 -15.67
C VAL A 25 32.85 37.68 -16.27
N PHE A 26 33.73 38.30 -15.47
CA PHE A 26 34.96 38.88 -16.03
C PHE A 26 35.85 37.85 -16.76
N ILE A 27 35.90 36.60 -16.28
CA ILE A 27 36.67 35.53 -16.94
C ILE A 27 36.10 35.24 -18.34
N ARG A 28 34.77 35.21 -18.47
CA ARG A 28 34.09 35.08 -19.76
C ARG A 28 34.49 36.20 -20.71
N GLU A 29 34.44 37.45 -20.25
CA GLU A 29 34.75 38.62 -21.09
C GLU A 29 36.23 38.66 -21.50
N LEU A 30 37.15 38.27 -20.61
CA LEU A 30 38.58 38.17 -20.95
C LEU A 30 38.84 37.08 -22.00
N ILE A 31 38.25 35.90 -21.84
CA ILE A 31 38.37 34.80 -22.83
C ILE A 31 37.75 35.22 -24.17
N GLN A 32 36.62 35.94 -24.15
CA GLN A 32 35.99 36.47 -25.36
C GLN A 32 36.93 37.41 -26.12
N ASN A 33 37.53 38.38 -25.42
CA ASN A 33 38.43 39.35 -26.05
C ASN A 33 39.68 38.68 -26.61
N ALA A 34 40.22 37.71 -25.87
CA ALA A 34 41.33 36.86 -26.31
C ALA A 34 40.97 36.07 -27.59
N HIS A 35 39.77 35.46 -27.63
CA HIS A 35 39.27 34.77 -28.82
C HIS A 35 39.14 35.69 -30.03
N ASP A 36 38.50 36.86 -29.86
CA ASP A 36 38.34 37.84 -30.93
C ASP A 36 39.69 38.33 -31.45
N GLY A 37 40.68 38.54 -30.57
CA GLY A 37 42.05 38.90 -30.94
C GLY A 37 42.75 37.82 -31.78
N ILE A 38 42.55 36.55 -31.44
CA ILE A 38 43.09 35.40 -32.17
C ILE A 38 42.39 35.24 -33.52
N ARG A 39 41.07 35.41 -33.58
CA ARG A 39 40.31 35.37 -34.83
C ARG A 39 40.77 36.40 -35.84
N ARG A 40 40.98 37.65 -35.39
CA ARG A 40 41.56 38.69 -36.25
C ARG A 40 42.91 38.31 -36.83
N ARG A 41 43.80 37.74 -36.01
CA ARG A 41 45.11 37.28 -36.49
C ARG A 41 45.00 36.12 -37.46
N ALA A 42 44.11 35.17 -37.19
CA ALA A 42 43.86 34.06 -38.08
C ALA A 42 43.31 34.55 -39.44
N TRP A 43 42.48 35.59 -39.44
CA TRP A 43 41.97 36.18 -40.67
C TRP A 43 43.03 37.00 -41.43
N ALA A 44 43.85 37.77 -40.71
CA ALA A 44 44.91 38.58 -41.30
C ALA A 44 46.07 37.75 -41.87
N ASP A 45 46.57 36.78 -41.09
CA ASP A 45 47.84 36.09 -41.38
C ASP A 45 47.69 34.56 -41.53
N GLY A 46 46.51 33.99 -41.31
CA GLY A 46 46.29 32.53 -41.33
C GLY A 46 46.87 31.78 -40.12
N VAL A 47 47.42 32.50 -39.13
CA VAL A 47 48.09 31.89 -37.97
C VAL A 47 47.06 31.51 -36.90
N ALA A 48 46.99 30.22 -36.59
CA ALA A 48 46.21 29.72 -35.45
C ALA A 48 46.83 30.17 -34.12
N GLY A 49 45.99 30.58 -33.17
CA GLY A 49 46.41 31.01 -31.84
C GLY A 49 45.84 30.13 -30.73
N ARG A 50 46.26 30.42 -29.50
CA ARG A 50 45.75 29.80 -28.27
C ARG A 50 45.55 30.82 -27.17
N ILE A 51 44.77 30.43 -26.16
CA ILE A 51 44.58 31.16 -24.92
C ILE A 51 45.25 30.36 -23.80
N ASP A 52 46.06 31.03 -22.99
CA ASP A 52 46.71 30.47 -21.80
C ASP A 52 46.15 31.22 -20.58
N VAL A 53 45.51 30.49 -19.66
CA VAL A 53 44.97 31.03 -18.40
C VAL A 53 45.84 30.53 -17.25
N GLU A 54 46.36 31.45 -16.44
CA GLU A 54 47.14 31.14 -15.24
C GLU A 54 46.41 31.65 -14.00
N THR A 55 46.23 30.79 -13.01
CA THR A 55 45.62 31.15 -11.73
C THR A 55 46.67 31.11 -10.62
N ARG A 56 46.73 32.19 -9.82
CA ARG A 56 47.57 32.28 -8.63
C ARG A 56 46.72 32.74 -7.44
N PRO A 57 45.86 31.85 -6.88
CA PRO A 57 44.95 32.23 -5.81
C PRO A 57 45.64 32.76 -4.54
N GLN A 58 46.87 32.32 -4.25
CA GLN A 58 47.62 32.82 -3.10
C GLN A 58 48.11 34.25 -3.28
N ASP A 59 48.40 34.63 -4.53
CA ASP A 59 48.83 35.98 -4.90
C ASP A 59 47.64 36.88 -5.28
N LEU A 60 46.40 36.35 -5.17
CA LEU A 60 45.17 37.01 -5.60
C LEU A 60 45.22 37.46 -7.07
N GLU A 61 45.86 36.68 -7.93
CA GLU A 61 46.12 37.06 -9.32
C GLU A 61 45.58 35.99 -10.30
N ILE A 62 44.99 36.45 -11.40
CA ILE A 62 44.65 35.62 -12.56
C ILE A 62 45.14 36.31 -13.82
N THR A 63 45.76 35.55 -14.72
CA THR A 63 46.30 36.04 -15.98
C THR A 63 45.66 35.30 -17.15
N VAL A 64 45.22 36.05 -18.16
CA VAL A 64 44.73 35.53 -19.44
C VAL A 64 45.65 36.05 -20.54
N ARG A 65 46.32 35.14 -21.24
CA ARG A 65 47.22 35.45 -22.34
C ARG A 65 46.67 34.89 -23.64
N ASP A 66 46.68 35.70 -24.69
CA ASP A 66 46.36 35.29 -26.05
C ASP A 66 47.55 35.50 -26.99
N THR A 67 47.60 34.69 -28.04
CA THR A 67 48.56 34.85 -29.14
C THR A 67 47.91 35.54 -30.34
N GLY A 68 46.96 36.45 -30.11
CA GLY A 68 46.19 37.14 -31.13
C GLY A 68 46.96 38.29 -31.80
N ILE A 69 46.22 39.18 -32.44
CA ILE A 69 46.78 40.28 -33.25
C ILE A 69 47.54 41.31 -32.41
N GLY A 70 47.23 41.41 -31.11
CA GLY A 70 47.78 42.40 -30.20
C GLY A 70 47.29 43.83 -30.50
N MET A 71 47.77 44.79 -29.72
CA MET A 71 47.40 46.21 -29.85
C MET A 71 48.68 47.07 -29.87
N ASN A 72 48.62 48.19 -30.58
CA ASN A 72 49.61 49.26 -30.47
C ASN A 72 49.08 50.41 -29.59
N GLU A 73 49.88 51.46 -29.40
CA GLU A 73 49.50 52.62 -28.57
C GLU A 73 48.16 53.22 -29.00
N THR A 74 47.96 53.38 -30.31
CA THR A 74 46.75 53.97 -30.87
C THR A 74 45.52 53.10 -30.59
N ASP A 75 45.66 51.77 -30.73
CA ASP A 75 44.58 50.83 -30.42
C ASP A 75 44.22 50.85 -28.92
N LEU A 76 45.22 50.89 -28.04
CA LEU A 76 45.02 50.97 -26.58
C LEU A 76 44.28 52.24 -26.17
N VAL A 77 44.65 53.40 -26.73
CA VAL A 77 43.98 54.66 -26.44
C VAL A 77 42.55 54.68 -27.03
N LYS A 78 42.37 54.13 -28.23
CA LYS A 78 41.11 54.22 -28.96
C LYS A 78 40.05 53.22 -28.52
N TYR A 79 40.43 52.00 -28.16
CA TYR A 79 39.51 50.88 -27.91
C TYR A 79 39.55 50.35 -26.47
N LEU A 80 40.70 50.38 -25.79
CA LEU A 80 40.78 49.95 -24.38
C LEU A 80 40.45 51.09 -23.42
N SER A 81 40.99 52.28 -23.68
CA SER A 81 40.90 53.44 -22.79
C SER A 81 39.68 54.33 -23.04
N ASN A 82 38.85 54.00 -24.04
CA ASN A 82 37.65 54.75 -24.41
C ASN A 82 36.41 53.85 -24.32
N VAL A 83 35.62 54.04 -23.27
CA VAL A 83 34.46 53.19 -22.95
C VAL A 83 33.39 53.28 -24.05
N GLY A 84 32.89 52.13 -24.50
CA GLY A 84 31.80 52.04 -25.48
C GLY A 84 32.26 52.05 -26.95
N LYS A 85 33.58 52.12 -27.21
CA LYS A 85 34.15 51.91 -28.55
C LYS A 85 34.71 50.50 -28.66
N SER A 86 34.15 49.69 -29.56
CA SER A 86 34.63 48.35 -29.85
C SER A 86 35.06 48.25 -31.31
N LEU A 87 36.30 47.82 -31.54
CA LEU A 87 36.78 47.46 -32.87
C LEU A 87 35.98 46.27 -33.43
N THR A 88 35.64 45.30 -32.57
CA THR A 88 34.83 44.13 -32.93
C THR A 88 33.49 44.51 -33.54
N LYS A 89 32.82 45.55 -33.01
CA LYS A 89 31.53 46.01 -33.52
C LYS A 89 31.62 46.47 -34.98
N GLN A 90 32.72 47.09 -35.38
CA GLN A 90 32.92 47.63 -36.72
C GLN A 90 33.26 46.53 -37.74
N GLU A 91 33.87 45.44 -37.29
CA GLU A 91 34.38 44.36 -38.15
C GLU A 91 33.41 43.17 -38.28
N ARG A 92 32.34 43.12 -37.48
CA ARG A 92 31.33 42.04 -37.53
C ARG A 92 30.56 41.95 -38.85
N GLU A 93 30.55 43.00 -39.66
CA GLU A 93 30.00 42.94 -41.02
C GLU A 93 30.88 42.10 -41.97
N GLN A 94 32.15 41.90 -41.61
CA GLN A 94 33.15 41.18 -42.42
C GLN A 94 33.43 39.77 -41.87
N ASP A 95 33.34 39.59 -40.55
CA ASP A 95 33.47 38.28 -39.88
C ASP A 95 32.35 38.06 -38.84
N ASP A 96 31.36 37.24 -39.19
CA ASP A 96 30.23 36.87 -38.31
C ASP A 96 30.65 35.93 -37.16
N THR A 97 31.90 35.47 -37.09
CA THR A 97 32.40 34.64 -35.98
C THR A 97 32.86 35.45 -34.76
N LEU A 98 33.07 36.77 -34.93
CA LEU A 98 33.45 37.67 -33.85
C LEU A 98 32.33 37.86 -32.82
N ILE A 99 32.68 37.81 -31.54
CA ILE A 99 31.69 37.70 -30.46
C ILE A 99 31.35 39.07 -29.85
N GLY A 100 32.34 39.96 -29.62
CA GLY A 100 32.15 41.24 -28.92
C GLY A 100 31.28 42.27 -29.67
N GLN A 101 30.44 43.03 -28.96
CA GLN A 101 29.54 44.06 -29.56
C GLN A 101 29.55 45.42 -28.86
N PHE A 102 29.70 45.46 -27.53
CA PHE A 102 29.38 46.66 -26.74
C PHE A 102 30.60 47.50 -26.34
N GLY A 103 31.80 46.93 -26.29
CA GLY A 103 33.02 47.67 -25.90
C GLY A 103 33.09 48.04 -24.42
N ILE A 104 32.38 47.28 -23.57
CA ILE A 104 32.35 47.45 -22.11
C ILE A 104 32.82 46.20 -21.35
N GLY A 105 33.00 45.06 -22.04
CA GLY A 105 33.32 43.77 -21.42
C GLY A 105 34.64 43.78 -20.63
N PHE A 106 35.62 44.58 -21.05
CA PHE A 106 36.87 44.74 -20.31
C PHE A 106 36.66 45.37 -18.92
N LEU A 107 35.64 46.23 -18.76
CA LEU A 107 35.33 46.86 -17.47
C LEU A 107 34.81 45.85 -16.43
N ALA A 108 34.34 44.67 -16.86
CA ALA A 108 33.93 43.61 -15.96
C ALA A 108 35.07 43.16 -15.02
N ALA A 109 36.34 43.32 -15.43
CA ALA A 109 37.48 43.00 -14.57
C ALA A 109 37.53 43.86 -13.30
N PHE A 110 37.16 45.15 -13.38
CA PHE A 110 37.17 46.07 -12.24
C PHE A 110 36.09 45.79 -11.20
N VAL A 111 35.15 44.87 -11.47
CA VAL A 111 34.18 44.40 -10.48
C VAL A 111 34.87 43.64 -9.34
N VAL A 112 35.99 42.97 -9.63
CA VAL A 112 36.72 42.13 -8.68
C VAL A 112 38.17 42.58 -8.48
N ALA A 113 38.69 43.49 -9.33
CA ALA A 113 40.09 43.86 -9.35
C ALA A 113 40.40 45.11 -8.52
N SER A 114 41.51 45.09 -7.79
CA SER A 114 42.19 46.30 -7.32
C SER A 114 43.07 46.91 -8.41
N LYS A 115 43.60 46.08 -9.30
CA LYS A 115 44.50 46.50 -10.38
C LYS A 115 44.36 45.59 -11.59
N VAL A 116 44.35 46.19 -12.77
CA VAL A 116 44.40 45.48 -14.06
C VAL A 116 45.63 45.94 -14.83
N ARG A 117 46.41 44.97 -15.32
CA ARG A 117 47.59 45.18 -16.16
C ARG A 117 47.37 44.52 -17.51
N VAL A 118 47.64 45.24 -18.59
CA VAL A 118 47.60 44.72 -19.96
C VAL A 118 48.96 44.94 -20.60
N THR A 119 49.65 43.85 -20.95
CA THR A 119 50.87 43.90 -21.77
C THR A 119 50.57 43.35 -23.15
N THR A 120 50.91 44.07 -24.20
CA THR A 120 50.53 43.72 -25.57
C THR A 120 51.57 44.15 -26.58
N ARG A 121 51.68 43.41 -27.69
CA ARG A 121 52.46 43.80 -28.87
C ARG A 121 51.70 43.42 -30.11
N LYS A 122 51.54 44.39 -31.02
CA LYS A 122 50.85 44.17 -32.29
C LYS A 122 51.70 43.34 -33.25
N VAL A 123 51.06 42.48 -34.05
CA VAL A 123 51.75 41.78 -35.13
C VAL A 123 52.30 42.80 -36.13
N GLY A 124 53.55 42.61 -36.56
CA GLY A 124 54.24 43.51 -37.49
C GLY A 124 54.93 44.70 -36.81
N GLU A 125 54.80 44.85 -35.49
CA GLU A 125 55.47 45.90 -34.71
C GLU A 125 56.46 45.29 -33.70
N ASP A 126 57.59 45.97 -33.49
CA ASP A 126 58.63 45.57 -32.53
C ASP A 126 58.39 46.14 -31.11
N THR A 127 57.66 47.25 -31.02
CA THR A 127 57.38 47.95 -29.76
C THR A 127 56.19 47.31 -29.05
N GLY A 128 56.41 46.84 -27.82
CA GLY A 128 55.35 46.41 -26.91
C GLY A 128 54.92 47.53 -25.97
N TRP A 129 53.74 47.38 -25.38
CA TRP A 129 53.11 48.37 -24.51
C TRP A 129 52.62 47.73 -23.22
N LEU A 130 52.74 48.48 -22.12
CA LEU A 130 52.18 48.20 -20.81
C LEU A 130 51.12 49.25 -20.48
N TRP A 131 49.90 48.78 -20.27
CA TRP A 131 48.78 49.57 -19.76
C TRP A 131 48.44 49.10 -18.33
N GLU A 132 48.36 50.02 -17.37
CA GLU A 132 48.02 49.72 -15.97
C GLU A 132 46.95 50.68 -15.45
N ASN A 133 45.96 50.16 -14.74
CA ASN A 133 44.91 50.95 -14.10
C ASN A 133 44.45 50.31 -12.78
N GLU A 134 44.18 51.15 -11.77
CA GLU A 134 43.80 50.76 -10.40
C GLU A 134 42.31 51.03 -10.10
N GLY A 135 41.45 50.98 -11.12
CA GLY A 135 40.01 51.23 -11.03
C GLY A 135 39.61 52.71 -11.09
N SER A 136 40.52 53.61 -11.50
CA SER A 136 40.27 55.05 -11.58
C SER A 136 40.21 55.56 -13.03
N LYS A 137 39.87 56.85 -13.20
CA LYS A 137 39.89 57.54 -14.51
C LYS A 137 41.30 57.62 -15.12
N GLU A 138 42.34 57.50 -14.30
CA GLU A 138 43.74 57.62 -14.71
C GLU A 138 44.35 56.24 -14.96
N TYR A 139 45.06 56.09 -16.07
CA TYR A 139 45.82 54.88 -16.39
C TYR A 139 47.24 55.26 -16.79
N ARG A 140 48.17 54.33 -16.60
CA ARG A 140 49.56 54.45 -17.04
C ARG A 140 49.73 53.68 -18.34
N LEU A 141 50.34 54.32 -19.34
CA LEU A 141 50.72 53.70 -20.61
C LEU A 141 52.21 53.94 -20.85
N THR A 142 53.00 52.89 -20.99
CA THR A 142 54.45 52.96 -21.21
C THR A 142 54.90 51.89 -22.19
N GLU A 143 55.98 52.16 -22.93
CA GLU A 143 56.66 51.11 -23.70
C GLU A 143 57.14 49.98 -22.78
N HIS A 144 57.04 48.75 -23.26
CA HIS A 144 57.39 47.56 -22.50
C HIS A 144 57.90 46.46 -23.43
N GLU A 145 58.91 45.71 -22.99
CA GLU A 145 59.42 44.58 -23.76
C GLU A 145 58.41 43.42 -23.71
N VAL A 146 57.87 43.04 -24.86
CA VAL A 146 56.94 41.92 -25.01
C VAL A 146 57.48 41.02 -26.11
N ALA A 147 57.89 39.79 -25.77
CA ALA A 147 58.65 38.93 -26.68
C ALA A 147 57.86 38.42 -27.90
N THR A 148 56.55 38.20 -27.74
CA THR A 148 55.68 37.61 -28.77
C THR A 148 54.44 38.48 -29.01
N PRO A 149 53.91 38.56 -30.25
CA PRO A 149 52.67 39.29 -30.50
C PRO A 149 51.47 38.65 -29.79
N GLY A 150 50.49 39.48 -29.42
CA GLY A 150 49.31 39.08 -28.66
C GLY A 150 49.11 40.00 -27.44
N THR A 151 48.17 39.63 -26.57
CA THR A 151 47.86 40.39 -25.35
C THR A 151 47.90 39.49 -24.12
N THR A 152 48.35 40.04 -22.99
CA THR A 152 48.30 39.40 -21.68
C THR A 152 47.62 40.35 -20.71
N VAL A 153 46.50 39.91 -20.16
CA VAL A 153 45.73 40.65 -19.15
C VAL A 153 45.94 39.98 -17.81
N THR A 154 46.45 40.72 -16.84
CA THR A 154 46.63 40.28 -15.45
C THR A 154 45.69 41.07 -14.55
N VAL A 155 44.89 40.35 -13.78
CA VAL A 155 43.89 40.89 -12.86
C VAL A 155 44.31 40.56 -11.44
N SER A 156 44.61 41.59 -10.66
CA SER A 156 44.87 41.48 -9.22
C SER A 156 43.57 41.76 -8.47
N LEU A 157 43.08 40.79 -7.69
CA LEU A 157 41.80 40.91 -6.98
C LEU A 157 41.87 41.98 -5.88
N ALA A 158 40.74 42.58 -5.55
CA ALA A 158 40.63 43.60 -4.52
C ALA A 158 40.65 43.04 -3.10
N GLY A 159 40.17 41.80 -2.91
CA GLY A 159 40.04 41.19 -1.59
C GLY A 159 40.12 39.66 -1.62
N VAL A 160 40.37 39.09 -0.44
CA VAL A 160 40.55 37.63 -0.24
C VAL A 160 39.21 36.88 -0.38
N GLU A 161 38.09 37.55 -0.19
CA GLU A 161 36.73 37.01 -0.35
C GLU A 161 36.46 36.47 -1.75
N ASP A 162 37.03 37.11 -2.78
CA ASP A 162 36.86 36.72 -4.18
C ASP A 162 37.89 35.67 -4.64
N ARG A 163 38.84 35.29 -3.77
CA ARG A 163 39.86 34.27 -4.04
C ARG A 163 39.27 32.94 -4.51
N GLY A 164 38.06 32.61 -4.06
CA GLY A 164 37.34 31.40 -4.47
C GLY A 164 37.07 31.35 -5.98
N ILE A 165 36.86 32.50 -6.63
CA ILE A 165 36.51 32.60 -8.05
C ILE A 165 37.67 32.16 -8.95
N ILE A 166 38.91 32.43 -8.54
CA ILE A 166 40.12 32.13 -9.32
C ILE A 166 40.77 30.79 -8.94
N GLN A 167 40.12 29.97 -8.11
CA GLN A 167 40.59 28.60 -7.84
C GLN A 167 40.65 27.80 -9.14
N GLU A 168 41.67 26.97 -9.33
CA GLU A 168 41.86 26.21 -10.57
C GLU A 168 40.62 25.40 -10.95
N SER A 169 40.00 24.70 -9.99
CA SER A 169 38.78 23.92 -10.23
C SER A 169 37.61 24.77 -10.69
N GLU A 170 37.47 25.97 -10.12
CA GLU A 170 36.41 26.92 -10.47
C GLU A 170 36.64 27.52 -11.85
N VAL A 171 37.87 27.98 -12.14
CA VAL A 171 38.22 28.52 -13.46
C VAL A 171 38.07 27.46 -14.55
N ARG A 172 38.44 26.20 -14.29
CA ARG A 172 38.19 25.07 -15.20
C ARG A 172 36.69 24.91 -15.48
N ALA A 173 35.86 24.95 -14.43
CA ALA A 173 34.41 24.87 -14.59
C ALA A 173 33.84 26.06 -15.39
N LEU A 174 34.36 27.28 -15.18
CA LEU A 174 33.96 28.47 -15.94
C LEU A 174 34.39 28.42 -17.40
N ILE A 175 35.57 27.89 -17.72
CA ILE A 175 36.00 27.63 -19.10
C ILE A 175 35.03 26.65 -19.77
N ARG A 176 34.73 25.54 -19.10
CA ARG A 176 33.76 24.53 -19.58
C ARG A 176 32.31 25.05 -19.66
N ARG A 177 31.93 26.02 -18.83
CA ARG A 177 30.60 26.62 -18.88
C ARG A 177 30.48 27.64 -20.00
N TYR A 178 31.46 28.54 -20.10
CA TYR A 178 31.35 29.71 -20.96
C TYR A 178 31.91 29.52 -22.37
N ALA A 179 33.00 28.77 -22.49
CA ALA A 179 33.86 28.78 -23.68
C ALA A 179 34.13 27.37 -24.26
N ASP A 180 33.36 26.36 -23.85
CA ASP A 180 33.61 24.96 -24.26
C ASP A 180 33.56 24.76 -25.78
N MET A 181 32.74 25.56 -26.46
CA MET A 181 32.53 25.50 -27.92
C MET A 181 33.49 26.36 -28.73
N LEU A 182 34.31 27.21 -28.10
CA LEU A 182 35.28 28.01 -28.85
C LEU A 182 36.28 27.08 -29.53
N THR A 183 36.60 27.30 -30.80
CA THR A 183 37.62 26.49 -31.50
C THR A 183 39.06 26.87 -31.14
N THR A 184 39.23 27.94 -30.38
CA THR A 184 40.55 28.34 -29.90
C THR A 184 40.89 27.47 -28.69
N PRO A 185 42.04 26.76 -28.68
CA PRO A 185 42.43 25.95 -27.54
C PRO A 185 42.73 26.84 -26.33
N ILE A 186 42.16 26.50 -25.18
CA ILE A 186 42.32 27.19 -23.90
C ILE A 186 43.09 26.26 -22.96
N HIS A 187 44.29 26.65 -22.53
CA HIS A 187 45.10 25.89 -21.58
C HIS A 187 45.03 26.55 -20.20
N LEU A 188 44.96 25.75 -19.15
CA LEU A 188 44.90 26.23 -17.76
C LEU A 188 46.15 25.78 -17.01
N ASN A 189 46.86 26.72 -16.38
CA ASN A 189 48.05 26.45 -15.56
C ASN A 189 49.12 25.59 -16.27
N GLY A 190 49.31 25.82 -17.57
CA GLY A 190 50.29 25.08 -18.38
C GLY A 190 49.88 23.65 -18.74
N SER A 191 48.58 23.32 -18.69
CA SER A 191 48.05 22.05 -19.18
C SER A 191 48.52 21.78 -20.62
N ARG A 192 48.83 20.52 -20.94
CA ARG A 192 49.21 20.13 -22.32
C ARG A 192 48.01 20.02 -23.24
N GLU A 193 46.90 19.55 -22.70
CA GLU A 193 45.64 19.42 -23.42
C GLU A 193 44.77 20.65 -23.14
N PRO A 194 43.98 21.09 -24.14
CA PRO A 194 43.02 22.17 -23.97
C PRO A 194 41.87 21.76 -23.03
N GLU A 195 41.46 22.71 -22.20
CA GLU A 195 40.37 22.57 -21.24
C GLU A 195 39.00 22.77 -21.88
N ASN A 196 38.87 23.17 -23.14
CA ASN A 196 37.60 23.27 -23.85
C ASN A 196 37.45 22.13 -24.88
N THR A 197 36.22 21.75 -25.22
CA THR A 197 35.93 20.65 -26.16
C THR A 197 36.28 21.01 -27.61
N MET A 198 36.17 22.28 -28.01
CA MET A 198 36.48 22.87 -29.33
C MET A 198 35.65 22.38 -30.52
N HIS A 199 35.47 21.07 -30.65
CA HIS A 199 34.77 20.41 -31.75
C HIS A 199 33.55 19.68 -31.21
N MET A 200 32.37 20.17 -31.56
CA MET A 200 31.13 19.62 -31.04
C MET A 200 30.70 18.39 -31.84
N PRO A 201 29.95 17.44 -31.23
CA PRO A 201 29.44 16.27 -31.92
C PRO A 201 28.65 16.59 -33.21
N TRP A 202 27.81 17.63 -33.18
CA TRP A 202 26.98 18.06 -34.32
C TRP A 202 27.77 18.69 -35.47
N GLU A 203 29.07 18.98 -35.28
CA GLU A 203 29.93 19.56 -36.32
C GLU A 203 30.66 18.47 -37.12
N LYS A 204 30.62 17.22 -36.66
CA LYS A 204 31.28 16.08 -37.32
C LYS A 204 30.49 15.68 -38.57
N GLY A 205 31.10 15.87 -39.74
CA GLY A 205 30.55 15.39 -41.01
C GLY A 205 30.79 13.89 -41.23
N GLY A 206 29.93 13.26 -42.05
CA GLY A 206 30.12 11.88 -42.51
C GLY A 206 29.70 10.78 -41.54
N LEU A 207 29.11 11.14 -40.38
CA LEU A 207 28.54 10.18 -39.43
C LEU A 207 27.19 9.64 -39.92
N THR A 208 26.89 8.38 -39.59
CA THR A 208 25.53 7.88 -39.72
C THR A 208 24.61 8.51 -38.66
N PRO A 209 23.28 8.51 -38.85
CA PRO A 209 22.35 9.01 -37.84
C PRO A 209 22.51 8.34 -36.46
N GLU A 210 22.85 7.05 -36.42
CA GLU A 210 23.08 6.29 -35.20
C GLU A 210 24.38 6.71 -34.48
N GLU A 211 25.46 6.90 -35.23
CA GLU A 211 26.74 7.38 -34.70
C GLU A 211 26.61 8.80 -34.14
N LEU A 212 25.95 9.70 -34.89
CA LEU A 212 25.65 11.04 -34.42
C LEU A 212 24.79 10.99 -33.14
N SER A 213 23.76 10.15 -33.10
CA SER A 213 22.91 10.00 -31.91
C SER A 213 23.70 9.52 -30.69
N TYR A 214 24.65 8.59 -30.88
CA TYR A 214 25.53 8.11 -29.82
C TYR A 214 26.45 9.21 -29.29
N ASP A 215 27.13 9.93 -30.19
CA ASP A 215 28.04 11.01 -29.83
C ASP A 215 27.32 12.17 -29.12
N LEU A 216 26.12 12.53 -29.58
CA LEU A 216 25.28 13.54 -28.93
C LEU A 216 24.85 13.10 -27.53
N ARG A 217 24.41 11.85 -27.37
CA ARG A 217 24.06 11.28 -26.06
C ARG A 217 25.25 11.33 -25.11
N TYR A 218 26.41 10.85 -25.56
CA TYR A 218 27.64 10.85 -24.75
C TYR A 218 28.04 12.26 -24.32
N TYR A 219 27.95 13.24 -25.23
CA TYR A 219 28.22 14.63 -24.89
C TYR A 219 27.25 15.16 -23.83
N VAL A 220 25.93 14.93 -23.98
CA VAL A 220 24.94 15.40 -23.00
C VAL A 220 25.16 14.75 -21.63
N GLU A 221 25.29 13.42 -21.58
CA GLU A 221 25.47 12.68 -20.33
C GLU A 221 26.75 13.09 -19.59
N ARG A 222 27.83 13.38 -20.33
CA ARG A 222 29.11 13.81 -19.75
C ARG A 222 29.13 15.28 -19.32
N THR A 223 28.57 16.17 -20.15
CA THR A 223 28.71 17.63 -20.00
C THR A 223 27.59 18.24 -19.15
N LEU A 224 26.37 17.70 -19.25
CA LEU A 224 25.21 18.15 -18.47
C LEU A 224 24.91 17.26 -17.26
N ASN A 225 25.52 16.07 -17.18
CA ASN A 225 25.26 15.07 -16.12
C ASN A 225 23.77 14.70 -16.04
N ASP A 226 23.08 14.72 -17.18
CA ASP A 226 21.66 14.38 -17.33
C ASP A 226 21.55 13.04 -18.08
N ARG A 227 20.59 12.20 -17.70
CA ARG A 227 20.41 10.87 -18.31
C ARG A 227 19.52 10.99 -19.53
N VAL A 228 19.96 10.49 -20.68
CA VAL A 228 19.23 10.75 -21.93
C VAL A 228 18.38 9.55 -22.35
N LEU A 229 17.10 9.82 -22.63
CA LEU A 229 16.18 8.86 -23.24
C LEU A 229 16.28 8.95 -24.77
N GLU A 230 16.18 10.17 -25.30
CA GLU A 230 16.21 10.45 -26.73
C GLU A 230 17.02 11.71 -27.04
N VAL A 231 17.76 11.71 -28.15
CA VAL A 231 18.43 12.91 -28.68
C VAL A 231 17.80 13.32 -30.00
N ILE A 232 17.77 14.62 -30.25
CA ILE A 232 17.22 15.26 -31.43
C ILE A 232 18.31 16.21 -31.94
N PRO A 233 19.03 15.85 -33.01
CA PRO A 233 20.07 16.71 -33.58
C PRO A 233 19.46 18.03 -34.08
N VAL A 234 20.08 19.17 -33.73
CA VAL A 234 19.66 20.48 -34.22
C VAL A 234 20.61 20.89 -35.35
N GLN A 235 20.06 21.05 -36.55
CA GLN A 235 20.82 21.52 -37.71
C GLN A 235 19.92 22.38 -38.61
N LEU A 236 19.63 23.60 -38.16
CA LEU A 236 18.85 24.59 -38.90
C LEU A 236 19.80 25.50 -39.70
N ARG A 237 19.59 25.58 -41.02
CA ARG A 237 20.41 26.37 -41.97
C ARG A 237 19.60 27.35 -42.82
N GLY A 238 18.31 27.50 -42.53
CA GLY A 238 17.36 28.28 -43.33
C GLY A 238 17.26 29.73 -42.88
N GLU A 239 16.03 30.24 -42.80
CA GLU A 239 15.72 31.59 -42.29
C GLU A 239 16.27 31.83 -40.88
N VAL A 240 16.24 30.77 -40.05
CA VAL A 240 16.91 30.72 -38.75
C VAL A 240 18.04 29.69 -38.79
N ARG A 241 19.16 30.04 -38.17
CA ARG A 241 20.37 29.22 -38.06
C ARG A 241 20.54 28.77 -36.62
N ALA A 242 20.65 27.47 -36.42
CA ALA A 242 20.93 26.88 -35.13
C ALA A 242 21.58 25.51 -35.29
N GLU A 243 22.53 25.21 -34.42
CA GLU A 243 23.22 23.93 -34.35
C GLU A 243 23.28 23.46 -32.90
N GLY A 244 23.23 22.15 -32.66
CA GLY A 244 23.21 21.65 -31.29
C GLY A 244 22.51 20.31 -31.12
N VAL A 245 21.98 20.12 -29.93
CA VAL A 245 21.22 18.93 -29.53
C VAL A 245 20.06 19.34 -28.64
N LEU A 246 18.86 18.93 -29.01
CA LEU A 246 17.75 18.82 -28.08
C LEU A 246 17.68 17.37 -27.59
N TYR A 247 17.15 17.14 -26.39
CA TYR A 247 17.04 15.79 -25.86
C TYR A 247 15.89 15.66 -24.87
N ILE A 248 15.40 14.42 -24.73
CA ILE A 248 14.40 14.02 -23.75
C ILE A 248 15.14 13.27 -22.65
N THR A 249 15.03 13.73 -21.41
CA THR A 249 15.69 13.11 -20.26
C THR A 249 15.01 11.80 -19.83
N ARG A 250 15.74 10.95 -19.11
CA ARG A 250 15.22 9.80 -18.35
C ARG A 250 14.78 10.21 -16.96
N ASP A 251 15.01 11.43 -16.52
CA ASP A 251 14.46 11.89 -15.25
C ASP A 251 12.98 12.22 -15.47
N ARG A 252 12.11 11.67 -14.63
CA ARG A 252 10.67 11.91 -14.76
C ARG A 252 10.32 13.26 -14.18
N PHE A 253 9.71 14.09 -15.00
CA PHE A 253 9.08 15.33 -14.56
C PHE A 253 7.75 14.98 -13.90
N TYR A 254 7.78 14.83 -12.58
CA TYR A 254 6.56 14.61 -11.78
C TYR A 254 5.83 15.91 -11.45
N THR A 255 6.47 17.04 -11.69
CA THR A 255 5.95 18.39 -11.46
C THR A 255 6.23 19.26 -12.68
N VAL A 256 5.41 20.30 -12.87
CA VAL A 256 5.51 21.27 -13.98
C VAL A 256 6.80 22.13 -13.89
N ASP A 257 7.61 21.94 -12.84
CA ASP A 257 8.54 22.95 -12.33
C ASP A 257 9.98 22.45 -12.11
N GLN A 258 10.40 21.41 -12.82
CA GLN A 258 11.83 21.31 -13.07
C GLN A 258 12.17 22.28 -14.20
N PRO A 259 13.09 23.25 -13.96
CA PRO A 259 13.50 24.18 -14.99
C PRO A 259 14.09 23.38 -16.15
N ARG A 260 13.66 23.71 -17.37
CA ARG A 260 14.27 23.14 -18.57
C ARG A 260 15.74 23.47 -18.56
N MET A 261 16.58 22.45 -18.72
CA MET A 261 18.00 22.64 -18.91
C MET A 261 18.26 22.93 -20.38
N ILE A 262 18.07 24.18 -20.78
CA ILE A 262 18.45 24.66 -22.12
C ILE A 262 19.61 25.64 -21.98
N ARG A 263 20.78 25.23 -22.47
CA ARG A 263 21.95 26.11 -22.57
C ARG A 263 22.01 26.74 -23.96
N VAL A 264 22.03 28.07 -23.99
CA VAL A 264 22.07 28.85 -25.22
C VAL A 264 23.44 29.46 -25.40
N PHE A 265 24.03 29.19 -26.55
CA PHE A 265 25.30 29.73 -27.01
C PHE A 265 25.02 30.64 -28.20
N GLN A 266 25.73 31.76 -28.26
CA GLN A 266 25.77 32.62 -29.42
C GLN A 266 27.19 32.69 -29.95
N ARG A 267 27.37 32.35 -31.23
CA ARG A 267 28.71 32.30 -31.87
C ARG A 267 29.70 31.48 -31.02
N ARG A 268 29.27 30.32 -30.52
CA ARG A 268 30.04 29.38 -29.68
C ARG A 268 30.46 29.92 -28.30
N MET A 269 29.92 31.06 -27.87
CA MET A 269 30.10 31.58 -26.53
C MET A 269 28.79 31.45 -25.74
N PHE A 270 28.87 31.02 -24.49
CA PHE A 270 27.70 30.90 -23.63
C PHE A 270 27.01 32.27 -23.49
N LEU A 271 25.69 32.28 -23.69
CA LEU A 271 24.86 33.45 -23.49
C LEU A 271 24.09 33.31 -22.17
N CYS A 272 23.26 32.28 -22.06
CA CYS A 272 22.39 32.06 -20.93
C CYS A 272 21.96 30.60 -20.81
N GLU A 273 21.42 30.26 -19.64
CA GLU A 273 20.69 29.02 -19.41
C GLU A 273 19.35 29.33 -18.73
N ASP A 274 18.56 28.29 -18.47
CA ASP A 274 17.25 28.38 -17.80
C ASP A 274 16.26 29.33 -18.49
N GLN A 275 16.30 29.37 -19.83
CA GLN A 275 15.32 30.09 -20.63
C GLN A 275 14.31 29.10 -21.25
N PRO A 276 13.21 28.77 -20.56
CA PRO A 276 12.27 27.77 -21.04
C PRO A 276 11.43 28.24 -22.25
N ASP A 277 11.46 29.54 -22.56
CA ASP A 277 10.67 30.18 -23.60
C ASP A 277 11.29 30.07 -25.01
N ILE A 278 12.55 29.62 -25.12
CA ILE A 278 13.19 29.33 -26.42
C ILE A 278 12.57 28.13 -27.14
N LEU A 279 11.83 27.29 -26.42
CA LEU A 279 11.00 26.22 -27.01
C LEU A 279 9.52 26.53 -26.78
N PRO A 280 8.63 26.04 -27.65
CA PRO A 280 7.19 26.19 -27.46
C PRO A 280 6.74 25.62 -26.11
N GLN A 281 5.70 26.22 -25.53
CA GLN A 281 5.18 25.84 -24.20
C GLN A 281 4.80 24.36 -24.09
N TRP A 282 4.31 23.76 -25.18
CA TRP A 282 3.95 22.34 -25.23
C TRP A 282 5.17 21.41 -25.10
N ALA A 283 6.36 21.85 -25.50
CA ALA A 283 7.55 21.00 -25.60
C ALA A 283 8.28 20.81 -24.25
N ARG A 284 7.64 21.04 -23.10
CA ARG A 284 8.27 21.14 -21.75
C ARG A 284 9.19 20.00 -21.33
N PHE A 285 8.99 18.82 -21.89
CA PHE A 285 9.81 17.63 -21.65
C PHE A 285 11.15 17.60 -22.42
N VAL A 286 11.43 18.64 -23.22
CA VAL A 286 12.64 18.75 -24.05
C VAL A 286 13.62 19.75 -23.45
N ASN A 287 14.84 19.27 -23.22
CA ASN A 287 16.03 20.00 -22.81
C ASN A 287 16.98 20.19 -24.00
N GLY A 288 18.07 20.94 -23.85
CA GLY A 288 19.03 21.05 -24.95
C GLY A 288 20.24 21.94 -24.75
N VAL A 289 21.10 21.90 -25.77
CA VAL A 289 22.21 22.82 -25.97
C VAL A 289 22.09 23.36 -27.38
N ILE A 290 21.94 24.68 -27.50
CA ILE A 290 21.66 25.35 -28.78
C ILE A 290 22.71 26.42 -29.00
N ASN A 291 23.42 26.35 -30.13
CA ASN A 291 24.28 27.41 -30.62
C ASN A 291 23.59 28.11 -31.80
N THR A 292 23.31 29.40 -31.66
CA THR A 292 22.65 30.20 -32.70
C THR A 292 23.25 31.61 -32.79
N PRO A 293 23.61 32.08 -34.01
CA PRO A 293 24.09 33.45 -34.19
C PRO A 293 22.97 34.49 -34.19
N ASP A 294 21.71 34.08 -34.40
CA ASP A 294 20.60 34.96 -34.82
C ASP A 294 19.83 35.61 -33.66
N LEU A 295 20.02 35.14 -32.42
CA LEU A 295 19.41 35.77 -31.24
C LEU A 295 20.02 37.15 -30.95
N THR A 296 19.20 38.13 -30.58
CA THR A 296 19.68 39.44 -30.13
C THR A 296 19.98 39.41 -28.62
N PRO A 297 21.24 39.51 -28.15
CA PRO A 297 21.55 39.46 -26.73
C PRO A 297 21.20 40.77 -26.01
N THR A 298 20.97 40.70 -24.69
CA THR A 298 20.92 41.87 -23.80
C THR A 298 22.29 42.55 -23.68
N ALA A 299 22.33 43.78 -23.18
CA ALA A 299 23.59 44.50 -22.94
C ALA A 299 24.53 43.76 -21.96
N ALA A 300 23.95 43.09 -20.96
CA ALA A 300 24.66 42.26 -19.98
C ALA A 300 25.13 40.89 -20.54
N ARG A 301 24.60 40.48 -21.70
CA ARG A 301 24.83 39.17 -22.31
C ARG A 301 24.55 38.01 -21.36
N ASP A 302 23.47 38.13 -20.62
CA ASP A 302 22.92 37.15 -19.69
C ASP A 302 21.54 36.66 -20.14
N ASN A 303 20.99 37.25 -21.22
CA ASN A 303 19.71 36.90 -21.81
C ASN A 303 19.64 37.40 -23.27
N TYR A 304 18.51 37.17 -23.94
CA TYR A 304 18.20 37.65 -25.28
C TYR A 304 16.86 38.42 -25.31
N LEU A 305 16.67 39.24 -26.35
CA LEU A 305 15.42 39.95 -26.61
C LEU A 305 14.38 38.99 -27.23
N ARG A 306 13.10 39.19 -26.89
CA ARG A 306 11.98 38.43 -27.46
C ARG A 306 11.47 39.16 -28.70
N ASP A 307 12.30 39.14 -29.74
CA ASP A 307 12.02 39.73 -31.05
C ASP A 307 11.51 38.68 -32.05
N ASP A 308 11.31 39.08 -33.31
CA ASP A 308 10.82 38.20 -34.37
C ASP A 308 11.78 37.03 -34.66
N GLN A 309 13.09 37.23 -34.48
CA GLN A 309 14.10 36.19 -34.67
C GLN A 309 14.00 35.12 -33.58
N TRP A 310 13.80 35.53 -32.33
CA TRP A 310 13.50 34.60 -31.24
C TRP A 310 12.23 33.79 -31.52
N ALA A 311 11.15 34.44 -31.98
CA ALA A 311 9.89 33.76 -32.28
C ALA A 311 10.05 32.73 -33.41
N ALA A 312 10.71 33.11 -34.50
CA ALA A 312 11.01 32.23 -35.62
C ALA A 312 11.88 31.03 -35.21
N LEU A 313 12.90 31.25 -34.37
CA LEU A 313 13.75 30.17 -33.86
C LEU A 313 12.96 29.21 -32.97
N ARG A 314 12.15 29.73 -32.06
CA ARG A 314 11.29 28.93 -31.17
C ARG A 314 10.37 28.01 -31.97
N ASP A 315 9.72 28.54 -32.99
CA ASP A 315 8.78 27.79 -33.81
C ASP A 315 9.51 26.75 -34.68
N ALA A 316 10.67 27.10 -35.24
CA ALA A 316 11.50 26.14 -36.00
C ALA A 316 12.03 24.98 -35.13
N LEU A 317 12.45 25.25 -33.90
CA LEU A 317 12.86 24.21 -32.95
C LEU A 317 11.67 23.35 -32.52
N GLY A 318 10.49 23.95 -32.35
CA GLY A 318 9.24 23.22 -32.10
C GLY A 318 8.90 22.23 -33.21
N ASN A 319 8.93 22.70 -34.46
CA ASN A 319 8.68 21.87 -35.63
C ASN A 319 9.70 20.74 -35.76
N LEU A 320 10.99 21.02 -35.49
CA LEU A 320 12.04 20.00 -35.47
C LEU A 320 11.74 18.87 -34.46
N VAL A 321 11.23 19.21 -33.27
CA VAL A 321 10.83 18.21 -32.27
C VAL A 321 9.64 17.38 -32.79
N ILE A 322 8.64 18.01 -33.39
CA ILE A 322 7.47 17.31 -33.97
C ILE A 322 7.91 16.35 -35.08
N GLU A 323 8.70 16.83 -36.05
CA GLU A 323 9.20 16.02 -37.17
C GLU A 323 10.02 14.81 -36.69
N HIS A 324 10.86 15.00 -35.66
CA HIS A 324 11.62 13.88 -35.08
C HIS A 324 10.70 12.84 -34.42
N LEU A 325 9.69 13.29 -33.68
CA LEU A 325 8.69 12.41 -33.05
C LEU A 325 7.84 11.68 -34.11
N GLU A 326 7.47 12.32 -35.21
CA GLU A 326 6.77 11.68 -36.34
C GLU A 326 7.65 10.61 -36.99
N ARG A 327 8.93 10.91 -37.23
CA ARG A 327 9.88 9.92 -37.75
C ARG A 327 10.02 8.72 -36.80
N LEU A 328 10.08 8.95 -35.49
CA LEU A 328 10.13 7.87 -34.50
C LEU A 328 8.84 7.04 -34.51
N ARG A 329 7.67 7.67 -34.61
CA ARG A 329 6.38 6.98 -34.78
C ARG A 329 6.40 6.04 -35.98
N ASP A 330 6.89 6.52 -37.11
CA ASP A 330 6.77 5.80 -38.39
C ASP A 330 7.87 4.73 -38.59
N SER A 331 9.08 4.96 -38.08
CA SER A 331 10.24 4.07 -38.31
C SER A 331 10.70 3.27 -37.08
N GLN A 332 10.41 3.73 -35.86
CA GLN A 332 10.93 3.17 -34.61
C GLN A 332 9.83 3.12 -33.54
N ARG A 333 8.70 2.51 -33.87
CA ARG A 333 7.46 2.54 -33.07
C ARG A 333 7.64 2.11 -31.61
N GLU A 334 8.46 1.10 -31.34
CA GLU A 334 8.77 0.67 -29.96
C GLU A 334 9.51 1.73 -29.16
N ARG A 335 10.46 2.43 -29.78
CA ARG A 335 11.22 3.52 -29.16
C ARG A 335 10.31 4.71 -28.87
N PHE A 336 9.46 5.08 -29.83
CA PHE A 336 8.43 6.10 -29.62
C PHE A 336 7.49 5.72 -28.47
N ALA A 337 6.95 4.50 -28.48
CA ALA A 337 6.07 4.01 -27.42
C ALA A 337 6.76 4.02 -26.05
N GLY A 338 8.05 3.68 -25.99
CA GLY A 338 8.87 3.79 -24.79
C GLY A 338 8.95 5.23 -24.26
N ILE A 339 9.18 6.21 -25.14
CA ILE A 339 9.23 7.64 -24.80
C ILE A 339 7.87 8.14 -24.34
N ALA A 340 6.81 7.90 -25.12
CA ALA A 340 5.45 8.31 -24.81
C ALA A 340 4.94 7.70 -23.49
N ARG A 341 5.31 6.44 -23.20
CA ARG A 341 5.02 5.80 -21.91
C ARG A 341 5.77 6.46 -20.77
N TYR A 342 7.04 6.79 -20.97
CA TYR A 342 7.88 7.38 -19.93
C TYR A 342 7.46 8.82 -19.58
N HIS A 343 7.06 9.60 -20.59
CA HIS A 343 6.68 11.01 -20.49
C HIS A 343 5.18 11.25 -20.75
N ARG A 344 4.34 10.28 -20.36
CA ARG A 344 2.89 10.26 -20.68
C ARG A 344 2.16 11.56 -20.32
N MET A 345 2.44 12.11 -19.14
CA MET A 345 1.82 13.36 -18.69
C MET A 345 2.29 14.58 -19.50
N SER A 346 3.56 14.61 -19.89
CA SER A 346 4.08 15.67 -20.74
C SER A 346 3.49 15.61 -22.15
N PHE A 347 3.28 14.41 -22.70
CA PHE A 347 2.59 14.22 -23.98
C PHE A 347 1.12 14.63 -23.88
N ALA A 348 0.41 14.28 -22.80
CA ALA A 348 -0.95 14.73 -22.57
C ALA A 348 -1.02 16.27 -22.47
N ALA A 349 -0.14 16.90 -21.69
CA ALA A 349 -0.06 18.36 -21.60
C ALA A 349 0.25 19.00 -22.96
N ALA A 350 1.19 18.44 -23.73
CA ALA A 350 1.54 18.94 -25.06
C ALA A 350 0.33 18.89 -26.01
N SER A 351 -0.39 17.77 -26.02
CA SER A 351 -1.64 17.61 -26.75
C SER A 351 -2.73 18.60 -26.31
N TYR A 352 -2.82 18.91 -25.03
CA TYR A 352 -3.85 19.83 -24.52
C TYR A 352 -3.58 21.28 -24.94
N TYR A 353 -2.34 21.73 -24.80
CA TYR A 353 -1.97 23.11 -25.10
C TYR A 353 -1.70 23.37 -26.60
N TYR A 354 -1.54 22.33 -27.41
CA TYR A 354 -1.19 22.48 -28.83
C TYR A 354 -1.95 21.51 -29.74
N GLU A 355 -2.93 22.06 -30.46
CA GLU A 355 -3.87 21.32 -31.32
C GLU A 355 -3.17 20.50 -32.41
N GLU A 356 -2.11 21.03 -33.03
CA GLU A 356 -1.39 20.30 -34.09
C GLU A 356 -0.67 19.05 -33.53
N PHE A 357 -0.10 19.15 -32.32
CA PHE A 357 0.51 17.98 -31.66
C PHE A 357 -0.56 16.96 -31.29
N PHE A 358 -1.74 17.39 -30.83
CA PHE A 358 -2.87 16.50 -30.65
C PHE A 358 -3.26 15.81 -31.96
N ALA A 359 -3.46 16.55 -33.05
CA ALA A 359 -3.84 15.98 -34.34
C ALA A 359 -2.86 14.91 -34.86
N LYS A 360 -1.55 15.05 -34.58
CA LYS A 360 -0.50 14.12 -35.02
C LYS A 360 -0.30 12.90 -34.11
N PHE A 361 -0.55 13.04 -32.80
CA PHE A 361 -0.16 12.05 -31.80
C PHE A 361 -1.31 11.53 -30.92
N ALA A 362 -2.55 12.01 -31.09
CA ALA A 362 -3.70 11.62 -30.27
C ALA A 362 -3.91 10.10 -30.22
N ASP A 363 -3.79 9.42 -31.37
CA ASP A 363 -3.91 7.96 -31.48
C ASP A 363 -2.85 7.17 -30.72
N LEU A 364 -1.78 7.85 -30.28
CA LEU A 364 -0.65 7.23 -29.59
C LEU A 364 -0.57 7.63 -28.12
N LEU A 365 -1.48 8.48 -27.65
CA LEU A 365 -1.62 8.77 -26.24
C LEU A 365 -2.01 7.48 -25.51
N LEU A 366 -1.34 7.24 -24.39
CA LEU A 366 -1.55 6.06 -23.56
C LEU A 366 -2.53 6.37 -22.44
N TRP A 367 -3.54 5.52 -22.32
CA TRP A 367 -4.64 5.63 -21.38
C TRP A 367 -4.62 4.45 -20.42
N ARG A 368 -4.94 4.71 -19.16
CA ARG A 368 -5.13 3.67 -18.15
C ARG A 368 -6.50 3.02 -18.38
N THR A 369 -6.53 1.70 -18.31
CA THR A 369 -7.75 0.90 -18.47
C THR A 369 -7.76 -0.27 -17.51
N ASN A 370 -8.94 -0.83 -17.22
CA ASN A 370 -9.03 -2.09 -16.49
C ASN A 370 -8.40 -3.25 -17.28
N ARG A 371 -7.79 -4.19 -16.57
CA ARG A 371 -7.35 -5.49 -17.10
C ARG A 371 -8.47 -6.50 -16.93
N LEU A 372 -8.90 -7.12 -18.03
CA LEU A 372 -9.94 -8.16 -17.97
C LEU A 372 -9.36 -9.46 -17.40
N PRO A 373 -10.15 -10.30 -16.70
CA PRO A 373 -9.64 -11.49 -16.00
C PRO A 373 -8.94 -12.52 -16.90
N ASP A 374 -9.32 -12.58 -18.18
CA ASP A 374 -8.81 -13.55 -19.16
C ASP A 374 -7.53 -13.08 -19.88
N GLU A 375 -7.01 -11.89 -19.54
CA GLU A 375 -5.80 -11.34 -20.17
C GLU A 375 -4.52 -11.80 -19.45
N PRO A 376 -3.49 -12.26 -20.19
CA PRO A 376 -2.20 -12.58 -19.59
C PRO A 376 -1.64 -11.34 -18.88
N GLY A 377 -1.16 -11.53 -17.65
CA GLY A 377 -0.54 -10.47 -16.87
C GLY A 377 0.78 -10.07 -17.49
N ASP A 378 0.83 -8.91 -18.15
CA ASP A 378 2.09 -8.27 -18.48
C ASP A 378 2.49 -7.35 -17.32
N ASP A 379 3.29 -7.89 -16.42
CA ASP A 379 3.85 -7.16 -15.28
C ASP A 379 5.04 -6.26 -15.71
N SER A 380 5.44 -6.28 -16.98
CA SER A 380 6.47 -5.39 -17.53
C SER A 380 5.94 -3.98 -17.88
N VAL A 381 4.62 -3.79 -17.83
CA VAL A 381 3.91 -2.53 -18.12
C VAL A 381 3.19 -2.03 -16.86
N SER A 382 3.92 -1.94 -15.74
CA SER A 382 3.45 -1.20 -14.57
C SER A 382 3.68 0.30 -14.80
N ASP A 383 2.65 1.13 -14.59
CA ASP A 383 2.87 2.57 -14.42
C ASP A 383 3.84 2.73 -13.24
N PRO A 384 5.04 3.28 -13.46
CA PRO A 384 6.05 3.35 -12.43
C PRO A 384 5.73 4.42 -11.35
N LEU A 385 4.60 5.11 -11.47
CA LEU A 385 3.96 5.92 -10.41
C LEU A 385 2.99 5.12 -9.53
N GLU A 386 2.54 3.95 -9.95
CA GLU A 386 1.63 3.12 -9.17
C GLU A 386 2.40 1.99 -8.48
N SER A 387 2.40 2.00 -7.13
CA SER A 387 2.91 0.87 -6.36
C SER A 387 2.05 -0.37 -6.63
N THR A 388 2.61 -1.32 -7.38
CA THR A 388 2.33 -2.76 -7.36
C THR A 388 0.89 -3.19 -7.01
N GLY A 389 0.11 -3.59 -8.03
CA GLY A 389 -1.00 -4.53 -7.84
C GLY A 389 -2.40 -4.14 -8.37
N THR A 390 -2.53 -3.06 -9.16
CA THR A 390 -3.85 -2.44 -9.42
C THR A 390 -4.70 -3.04 -10.55
N GLY A 391 -4.23 -4.07 -11.28
CA GLY A 391 -5.02 -4.65 -12.38
C GLY A 391 -5.31 -3.64 -13.50
N VAL A 392 -4.41 -2.67 -13.69
CA VAL A 392 -4.48 -1.63 -14.72
C VAL A 392 -3.62 -2.03 -15.93
N ALA A 393 -4.04 -1.62 -17.12
CA ALA A 393 -3.27 -1.76 -18.35
C ALA A 393 -3.22 -0.42 -19.09
N LEU A 394 -2.05 -0.10 -19.66
CA LEU A 394 -1.86 1.06 -20.52
C LEU A 394 -2.11 0.68 -21.97
N ARG A 395 -2.99 1.43 -22.64
CA ARG A 395 -3.42 1.18 -24.02
C ARG A 395 -3.61 2.46 -24.79
N THR A 396 -3.42 2.40 -26.09
CA THR A 396 -3.78 3.51 -26.98
C THR A 396 -5.28 3.55 -27.25
N LEU A 397 -5.83 4.69 -27.66
CA LEU A 397 -7.26 4.79 -28.00
C LEU A 397 -7.68 3.83 -29.13
N PRO A 398 -6.91 3.67 -30.23
CA PRO A 398 -7.22 2.66 -31.23
C PRO A 398 -7.33 1.24 -30.66
N GLU A 399 -6.39 0.83 -29.79
CA GLU A 399 -6.44 -0.48 -29.12
C GLU A 399 -7.68 -0.64 -28.23
N ILE A 400 -8.10 0.43 -27.56
CA ILE A 400 -9.31 0.45 -26.73
C ILE A 400 -10.55 0.32 -27.61
N LEU A 401 -10.62 1.09 -28.70
CA LEU A 401 -11.72 1.07 -29.65
C LEU A 401 -11.91 -0.31 -30.27
N ASP A 402 -10.84 -1.03 -30.60
CA ASP A 402 -10.91 -2.40 -31.13
C ASP A 402 -11.56 -3.39 -30.17
N ARG A 403 -11.44 -3.15 -28.86
CA ARG A 403 -11.99 -4.01 -27.80
C ARG A 403 -13.43 -3.70 -27.43
N LEU A 404 -13.91 -2.52 -27.77
CA LEU A 404 -15.29 -2.13 -27.47
C LEU A 404 -16.28 -2.89 -28.37
N PRO A 405 -17.40 -3.37 -27.81
CA PRO A 405 -18.43 -4.07 -28.57
C PRO A 405 -19.08 -3.13 -29.60
N GLY A 406 -19.27 -3.63 -30.83
CA GLY A 406 -19.90 -2.89 -31.93
C GLY A 406 -19.33 -3.28 -33.28
N ALA A 407 -20.14 -3.24 -34.34
CA ALA A 407 -19.70 -3.54 -35.69
C ALA A 407 -18.74 -2.45 -36.22
N PRO A 408 -17.79 -2.77 -37.14
CA PRO A 408 -16.94 -1.76 -37.77
C PRO A 408 -17.78 -0.63 -38.39
N GLY A 409 -17.46 0.63 -38.05
CA GLY A 409 -18.16 1.81 -38.55
C GLY A 409 -19.38 2.26 -37.72
N GLN A 410 -19.86 1.46 -36.76
CA GLN A 410 -20.92 1.88 -35.82
C GLN A 410 -20.33 2.78 -34.71
N THR A 411 -21.11 3.74 -34.22
CA THR A 411 -20.75 4.51 -33.01
C THR A 411 -20.58 3.57 -31.83
N LYS A 412 -19.34 3.45 -31.33
CA LYS A 412 -19.02 2.67 -30.13
C LYS A 412 -19.18 3.54 -28.89
N THR A 413 -19.59 2.92 -27.79
CA THR A 413 -19.71 3.62 -26.50
C THR A 413 -18.48 3.30 -25.64
N LEU A 414 -17.69 4.31 -25.33
CA LEU A 414 -16.57 4.20 -24.40
C LEU A 414 -16.99 4.72 -23.03
N GLN A 415 -16.84 3.86 -22.03
CA GLN A 415 -17.07 4.22 -20.63
C GLN A 415 -15.75 4.75 -20.06
N CYS A 416 -15.81 5.90 -19.40
CA CYS A 416 -14.65 6.51 -18.76
C CYS A 416 -14.97 7.00 -17.36
N VAL A 417 -13.94 7.11 -16.53
CA VAL A 417 -13.99 7.76 -15.22
C VAL A 417 -13.13 9.00 -15.23
N THR A 418 -13.59 10.07 -14.57
CA THR A 418 -12.92 11.38 -14.52
C THR A 418 -12.59 11.82 -13.09
N GLY A 419 -13.16 11.17 -12.07
CA GLY A 419 -12.85 11.40 -10.66
C GLY A 419 -11.53 10.78 -10.26
N ALA A 420 -10.70 11.53 -9.53
CA ALA A 420 -9.50 10.99 -8.89
C ALA A 420 -9.87 9.78 -8.00
N ASP A 421 -9.11 8.70 -8.12
CA ASP A 421 -9.26 7.42 -7.40
C ASP A 421 -10.54 6.60 -7.69
N ALA A 422 -11.48 7.13 -8.49
CA ALA A 422 -12.71 6.42 -8.86
C ALA A 422 -12.45 5.11 -9.61
N ALA A 423 -11.39 5.07 -10.42
CA ALA A 423 -11.03 3.93 -11.26
C ALA A 423 -11.02 2.60 -10.49
N ARG A 424 -10.56 2.58 -9.23
CA ARG A 424 -10.50 1.35 -8.42
C ARG A 424 -11.86 0.69 -8.20
N GLN A 425 -12.89 1.49 -7.93
CA GLN A 425 -14.24 1.00 -7.69
C GLN A 425 -14.89 0.56 -9.00
N PHE A 426 -14.77 1.37 -10.05
CA PHE A 426 -15.42 1.10 -11.34
C PHE A 426 -14.73 -0.01 -12.15
N PHE A 427 -13.41 -0.22 -12.00
CA PHE A 427 -12.70 -1.32 -12.69
C PHE A 427 -13.17 -2.70 -12.24
N LYS A 428 -13.47 -2.88 -10.95
CA LYS A 428 -14.04 -4.14 -10.45
C LYS A 428 -15.39 -4.45 -11.09
N ILE A 429 -16.23 -3.41 -11.19
CA ILE A 429 -17.57 -3.51 -11.78
C ILE A 429 -17.48 -3.75 -13.29
N ALA A 430 -16.59 -3.02 -13.97
CA ALA A 430 -16.33 -3.19 -15.40
C ALA A 430 -15.80 -4.59 -15.74
N ASN A 431 -14.91 -5.14 -14.92
CA ASN A 431 -14.38 -6.50 -15.06
C ASN A 431 -15.48 -7.55 -14.94
N ALA A 432 -16.38 -7.42 -13.97
CA ALA A 432 -17.52 -8.32 -13.81
C ALA A 432 -18.52 -8.18 -14.98
N ALA A 433 -18.70 -6.97 -15.51
CA ALA A 433 -19.50 -6.70 -16.71
C ALA A 433 -18.78 -7.06 -18.03
N LYS A 434 -17.53 -7.53 -17.98
CA LYS A 434 -16.67 -7.84 -19.14
C LYS A 434 -16.58 -6.69 -20.15
N THR A 435 -16.44 -5.46 -19.67
CA THR A 435 -16.34 -4.26 -20.49
C THR A 435 -15.05 -3.48 -20.16
N THR A 436 -14.59 -2.67 -21.11
CA THR A 436 -13.40 -1.82 -20.93
C THR A 436 -13.84 -0.43 -20.49
N VAL A 437 -13.20 0.06 -19.43
CA VAL A 437 -13.36 1.41 -18.89
C VAL A 437 -12.00 2.10 -18.93
N VAL A 438 -11.99 3.36 -19.37
CA VAL A 438 -10.81 4.24 -19.37
C VAL A 438 -10.78 5.10 -18.12
N ASP A 439 -9.62 5.17 -17.49
CA ASP A 439 -9.34 6.10 -16.41
C ASP A 439 -8.70 7.38 -16.94
N ALA A 440 -9.54 8.40 -17.09
CA ALA A 440 -9.21 9.77 -17.49
C ALA A 440 -9.22 10.71 -16.27
N SER A 441 -8.79 10.23 -15.09
CA SER A 441 -8.86 11.01 -13.85
C SER A 441 -7.74 12.05 -13.69
N TYR A 442 -6.70 12.03 -14.52
CA TYR A 442 -5.57 12.96 -14.40
C TYR A 442 -5.81 14.25 -15.19
N LEU A 443 -4.98 15.26 -14.92
CA LEU A 443 -5.09 16.59 -15.54
C LEU A 443 -5.06 16.49 -17.08
N PHE A 444 -5.92 17.27 -17.75
CA PHE A 444 -6.13 17.33 -19.20
C PHE A 444 -6.78 16.11 -19.85
N GLU A 445 -6.73 14.93 -19.23
CA GLU A 445 -7.23 13.69 -19.82
C GLU A 445 -8.74 13.72 -20.17
N PRO A 446 -9.66 14.27 -19.33
CA PRO A 446 -11.07 14.39 -19.70
C PRO A 446 -11.26 15.20 -20.98
N GLU A 447 -10.64 16.38 -21.07
CA GLU A 447 -10.77 17.29 -22.20
C GLU A 447 -10.14 16.72 -23.48
N LEU A 448 -9.00 16.03 -23.35
CA LEU A 448 -8.36 15.32 -24.46
C LEU A 448 -9.22 14.18 -24.98
N LEU A 449 -9.89 13.44 -24.08
CA LEU A 449 -10.77 12.34 -24.46
C LEU A 449 -12.00 12.88 -25.18
N ASP A 450 -12.59 13.96 -24.67
CA ASP A 450 -13.71 14.67 -25.31
C ASP A 450 -13.29 15.20 -26.69
N ALA A 451 -12.13 15.86 -26.79
CA ALA A 451 -11.59 16.36 -28.06
C ALA A 451 -11.37 15.23 -29.08
N TYR A 452 -10.96 14.04 -28.61
CA TYR A 452 -10.75 12.88 -29.48
C TYR A 452 -12.04 12.42 -30.16
N THR A 453 -13.20 12.53 -29.50
CA THR A 453 -14.49 12.19 -30.10
C THR A 453 -14.87 13.09 -31.28
N GLY A 454 -14.32 14.30 -31.33
CA GLY A 454 -14.55 15.26 -32.41
C GLY A 454 -13.66 15.04 -33.63
N LEU A 455 -12.68 14.12 -33.57
CA LEU A 455 -11.74 13.90 -34.67
C LEU A 455 -12.42 13.22 -35.87
N PRO A 456 -12.04 13.60 -37.11
CA PRO A 456 -12.59 12.98 -38.31
C PRO A 456 -12.36 11.46 -38.33
N GLY A 457 -13.43 10.68 -38.55
CA GLY A 457 -13.36 9.22 -38.62
C GLY A 457 -13.49 8.49 -37.27
N VAL A 458 -13.57 9.23 -36.15
CA VAL A 458 -13.79 8.65 -34.81
C VAL A 458 -15.28 8.58 -34.52
N ASN A 459 -15.87 7.38 -34.65
CA ASN A 459 -17.26 7.13 -34.27
C ASN A 459 -17.35 6.65 -32.82
N LEU A 460 -17.17 7.58 -31.86
CA LEU A 460 -17.12 7.29 -30.43
C LEU A 460 -18.10 8.16 -29.63
N ARG A 461 -18.84 7.54 -28.73
CA ARG A 461 -19.65 8.23 -27.71
C ARG A 461 -19.06 7.98 -26.33
N LEU A 462 -18.79 9.04 -25.58
CA LEU A 462 -18.30 8.95 -24.21
C LEU A 462 -19.44 8.87 -23.21
N VAL A 463 -19.22 8.07 -22.16
CA VAL A 463 -20.10 7.92 -21.00
C VAL A 463 -19.24 7.99 -19.75
N HIS A 464 -19.40 9.07 -18.99
CA HIS A 464 -18.68 9.28 -17.73
C HIS A 464 -19.41 8.58 -16.58
N ILE A 465 -19.07 7.32 -16.32
CA ILE A 465 -19.83 6.44 -15.40
C ILE A 465 -19.74 6.87 -13.93
N ASP A 466 -18.73 7.67 -13.60
CA ASP A 466 -18.51 8.28 -12.28
C ASP A 466 -19.32 9.56 -12.06
N ARG A 467 -19.89 10.15 -13.13
CA ARG A 467 -20.64 11.40 -13.03
C ARG A 467 -22.12 11.20 -12.73
N GLU A 468 -22.76 12.12 -12.02
CA GLU A 468 -24.19 12.06 -11.68
C GLU A 468 -25.11 12.11 -12.92
N ASP A 469 -24.68 12.80 -13.98
CA ASP A 469 -25.43 13.05 -15.22
C ASP A 469 -25.35 11.91 -16.25
N ALA A 470 -24.55 10.86 -15.98
CA ALA A 470 -24.42 9.73 -16.91
C ALA A 470 -25.79 9.09 -17.21
N PRO A 471 -26.05 8.69 -18.47
CA PRO A 471 -27.36 8.22 -18.93
C PRO A 471 -27.92 7.09 -18.07
N SER A 472 -29.25 7.11 -17.89
CA SER A 472 -29.98 6.01 -17.24
C SER A 472 -30.04 4.78 -18.15
N GLY A 473 -29.00 3.96 -18.17
CA GLY A 473 -28.97 2.72 -18.96
C GLY A 473 -27.59 2.26 -19.43
N ASP A 474 -26.52 2.72 -18.81
CA ASP A 474 -25.15 2.36 -19.20
C ASP A 474 -24.87 0.88 -18.94
N ALA A 475 -23.94 0.28 -19.70
CA ALA A 475 -23.69 -1.17 -19.71
C ALA A 475 -23.36 -1.75 -18.31
N ILE A 476 -22.82 -0.91 -17.43
CA ILE A 476 -22.46 -1.23 -16.05
C ILE A 476 -23.65 -1.09 -15.08
N PHE A 477 -24.51 -0.07 -15.22
CA PHE A 477 -25.62 0.21 -14.30
C PHE A 477 -26.97 -0.04 -14.95
N ARG A 478 -27.57 -1.20 -14.67
CA ARG A 478 -28.88 -1.57 -15.23
C ARG A 478 -30.02 -1.02 -14.37
N PRO A 479 -31.17 -0.67 -14.97
CA PRO A 479 -32.39 -0.40 -14.21
C PRO A 479 -32.75 -1.61 -13.36
N ALA A 480 -33.15 -1.39 -12.11
CA ALA A 480 -33.56 -2.47 -11.22
C ALA A 480 -34.94 -3.01 -11.64
N GLY A 481 -35.06 -4.33 -11.89
CA GLY A 481 -36.29 -5.00 -12.30
C GLY A 481 -36.85 -5.97 -11.25
N GLY A 482 -38.16 -6.21 -11.24
CA GLY A 482 -38.83 -7.19 -10.35
C GLY A 482 -39.44 -6.60 -9.06
N GLU A 483 -40.02 -7.46 -8.20
CA GLU A 483 -40.65 -7.04 -6.93
C GLU A 483 -39.63 -6.53 -5.89
N ASP A 484 -38.46 -7.15 -5.81
CA ASP A 484 -37.36 -6.74 -4.91
C ASP A 484 -36.81 -5.34 -5.28
N SER A 485 -36.86 -4.97 -6.56
CA SER A 485 -36.47 -3.65 -7.05
C SER A 485 -37.31 -2.52 -6.44
N VAL A 486 -38.61 -2.74 -6.22
CA VAL A 486 -39.50 -1.72 -5.63
C VAL A 486 -39.15 -1.45 -4.17
N ALA A 487 -38.79 -2.47 -3.41
CA ALA A 487 -38.37 -2.32 -2.02
C ALA A 487 -37.05 -1.53 -1.92
N VAL A 488 -36.07 -1.86 -2.78
CA VAL A 488 -34.78 -1.19 -2.82
C VAL A 488 -34.91 0.26 -3.33
N GLN A 489 -35.78 0.53 -4.30
CA GLN A 489 -36.06 1.90 -4.73
C GLN A 489 -36.66 2.75 -3.59
N LYS A 490 -37.61 2.20 -2.83
CA LYS A 490 -38.14 2.86 -1.63
C LYS A 490 -37.07 3.08 -0.56
N LEU A 491 -36.08 2.19 -0.45
CA LEU A 491 -34.93 2.38 0.43
C LEU A 491 -34.05 3.56 -0.06
N ALA A 492 -33.78 3.65 -1.36
CA ALA A 492 -33.03 4.77 -1.95
C ALA A 492 -33.72 6.12 -1.69
N ASP A 493 -35.04 6.21 -1.85
CA ASP A 493 -35.80 7.44 -1.57
C ASP A 493 -35.67 7.85 -0.08
N ARG A 494 -35.72 6.87 0.84
CA ARG A 494 -35.51 7.10 2.28
C ARG A 494 -34.08 7.55 2.60
N MET A 495 -33.09 6.93 1.97
CA MET A 495 -31.68 7.29 2.13
C MET A 495 -31.45 8.73 1.68
N SER A 496 -32.06 9.15 0.56
CA SER A 496 -32.00 10.54 0.08
C SER A 496 -32.54 11.55 1.11
N ALA A 497 -33.59 11.18 1.85
CA ALA A 497 -34.16 12.03 2.89
C ALA A 497 -33.25 12.18 4.12
N VAL A 498 -32.46 11.15 4.47
CA VAL A 498 -31.67 11.07 5.72
C VAL A 498 -30.20 11.44 5.53
N LEU A 499 -29.59 11.03 4.42
CA LEU A 499 -28.15 11.15 4.21
C LEU A 499 -27.76 12.60 3.88
N ARG A 500 -26.71 13.06 4.56
CA ARG A 500 -26.11 14.38 4.37
C ARG A 500 -24.60 14.25 4.30
N THR A 501 -23.95 15.08 3.49
CA THR A 501 -22.49 15.20 3.49
C THR A 501 -22.00 15.84 4.80
N PRO A 502 -20.68 15.79 5.11
CA PRO A 502 -20.13 16.48 6.27
C PRO A 502 -20.42 17.99 6.31
N GLN A 503 -20.57 18.64 5.14
CA GLN A 503 -20.96 20.07 5.07
C GLN A 503 -22.48 20.29 5.11
N GLY A 504 -23.29 19.24 5.24
CA GLY A 504 -24.75 19.33 5.37
C GLY A 504 -25.54 19.27 4.05
N HIS A 505 -24.89 19.02 2.90
CA HIS A 505 -25.58 18.89 1.62
C HIS A 505 -26.38 17.59 1.54
N ALA A 506 -27.54 17.62 0.89
CA ALA A 506 -28.33 16.41 0.64
C ALA A 506 -27.66 15.49 -0.38
N ILE A 507 -27.68 14.19 -0.10
CA ILE A 507 -27.11 13.16 -0.98
C ILE A 507 -28.27 12.48 -1.72
N ARG A 508 -28.26 12.53 -3.05
CA ARG A 508 -29.26 11.81 -3.85
C ARG A 508 -28.90 10.34 -3.86
N THR A 509 -29.87 9.45 -3.65
CA THR A 509 -29.65 8.00 -3.68
C THR A 509 -30.55 7.38 -4.74
N GLU A 510 -30.01 6.46 -5.55
CA GLU A 510 -30.77 5.69 -6.54
C GLU A 510 -30.49 4.20 -6.41
N ALA A 511 -31.44 3.36 -6.85
CA ALA A 511 -31.27 1.90 -6.90
C ALA A 511 -30.95 1.44 -8.33
N ARG A 512 -29.87 0.65 -8.48
CA ARG A 512 -29.46 0.06 -9.77
C ARG A 512 -29.00 -1.38 -9.57
N GLU A 513 -28.99 -2.15 -10.64
CA GLU A 513 -28.39 -3.49 -10.66
C GLU A 513 -27.01 -3.44 -11.32
N PHE A 514 -26.00 -3.96 -10.61
CA PHE A 514 -24.65 -4.13 -11.15
C PHE A 514 -23.91 -5.30 -10.48
N GLU A 515 -22.86 -5.80 -11.13
CA GLU A 515 -22.01 -6.91 -10.67
C GLU A 515 -20.64 -6.36 -10.20
N PRO A 516 -19.93 -7.03 -9.29
CA PRO A 516 -20.35 -8.18 -8.49
C PRO A 516 -21.32 -7.81 -7.35
N PRO A 517 -22.12 -8.76 -6.82
CA PRO A 517 -23.17 -8.48 -5.86
C PRO A 517 -22.64 -8.19 -4.45
N ASP A 518 -21.36 -8.43 -4.17
CA ASP A 518 -20.66 -8.07 -2.93
C ASP A 518 -20.47 -6.54 -2.79
N ILE A 519 -20.43 -5.80 -3.90
CA ILE A 519 -20.40 -4.33 -3.87
C ILE A 519 -21.80 -3.81 -3.56
N ALA A 520 -21.97 -3.29 -2.34
CA ALA A 520 -23.27 -2.82 -1.86
C ALA A 520 -23.69 -1.44 -2.42
N ALA A 521 -22.75 -0.52 -2.61
CA ALA A 521 -23.02 0.82 -3.12
C ALA A 521 -21.78 1.47 -3.74
N VAL A 522 -22.01 2.40 -4.68
CA VAL A 522 -20.98 3.21 -5.33
C VAL A 522 -21.31 4.70 -5.25
N LEU A 523 -20.28 5.54 -5.22
CA LEU A 523 -20.45 6.99 -5.18
C LEU A 523 -20.17 7.59 -6.55
N ARG A 524 -21.11 8.37 -7.06
CA ARG A 524 -21.00 9.20 -8.26
C ARG A 524 -21.00 10.67 -7.85
N THR A 525 -20.23 11.50 -8.55
CA THR A 525 -20.09 12.93 -8.24
C THR A 525 -20.56 13.77 -9.40
N ASP A 526 -20.89 15.04 -9.19
CA ASP A 526 -21.11 15.97 -10.29
C ASP A 526 -19.83 16.14 -11.13
N ALA A 527 -20.00 16.61 -12.37
CA ALA A 527 -18.89 16.97 -13.24
C ALA A 527 -17.97 17.99 -12.55
N ARG A 528 -16.65 17.88 -12.78
CA ARG A 528 -15.69 18.87 -12.28
C ARG A 528 -16.08 20.26 -12.79
N THR A 529 -16.13 21.22 -11.88
CA THR A 529 -16.32 22.62 -12.28
C THR A 529 -14.99 23.21 -12.76
N GLU A 530 -15.04 24.21 -13.65
CA GLU A 530 -13.84 24.93 -14.11
C GLU A 530 -13.04 25.52 -12.92
N ALA A 531 -13.73 25.95 -11.86
CA ALA A 531 -13.11 26.41 -10.62
C ALA A 531 -12.34 25.29 -9.89
N GLN A 532 -12.81 24.05 -9.94
CA GLN A 532 -12.14 22.90 -9.35
C GLN A 532 -10.90 22.48 -10.15
N ILE A 533 -10.98 22.52 -11.48
CA ILE A 533 -9.84 22.25 -12.36
C ILE A 533 -8.73 23.29 -12.14
N LYS A 534 -9.06 24.59 -12.15
CA LYS A 534 -8.10 25.67 -11.88
C LYS A 534 -7.51 25.58 -10.48
N ALA A 535 -8.29 25.19 -9.47
CA ALA A 535 -7.77 24.97 -8.13
C ALA A 535 -6.76 23.80 -8.12
N GLU A 536 -7.06 22.69 -8.78
CA GLU A 536 -6.12 21.56 -8.90
C GLU A 536 -4.84 21.93 -9.66
N GLU A 537 -4.94 22.70 -10.75
CA GLU A 537 -3.78 23.25 -11.45
C GLU A 537 -2.90 24.08 -10.52
N VAL A 538 -3.50 24.97 -9.71
CA VAL A 538 -2.77 25.81 -8.73
C VAL A 538 -2.15 24.99 -7.60
N LEU A 539 -2.81 23.90 -7.15
CA LEU A 539 -2.25 23.01 -6.14
C LEU A 539 -1.10 22.17 -6.67
N LEU A 540 -1.15 21.82 -7.94
CA LEU A 540 -0.08 21.15 -8.68
C LEU A 540 1.01 22.11 -9.16
N ASP A 541 0.81 23.44 -9.01
CA ASP A 541 1.79 24.48 -9.29
C ASP A 541 2.69 24.72 -8.06
N PRO A 542 3.94 24.23 -8.06
CA PRO A 542 4.91 24.48 -6.99
C PRO A 542 5.40 25.93 -6.92
N ASN A 543 5.16 26.78 -7.92
CA ASN A 543 5.38 28.23 -7.82
C ASN A 543 4.17 28.99 -7.29
N ALA A 544 3.02 28.32 -7.12
CA ALA A 544 1.87 28.93 -6.49
C ALA A 544 2.28 29.37 -5.08
N SER A 545 2.11 30.68 -4.83
CA SER A 545 2.35 31.26 -3.51
C SER A 545 1.56 30.49 -2.44
N PRO A 546 2.06 30.42 -1.20
CA PRO A 546 1.34 29.78 -0.10
C PRO A 546 -0.11 30.26 0.02
N GLY A 547 -0.37 31.56 -0.22
CA GLY A 547 -1.72 32.13 -0.20
C GLY A 547 -2.61 31.68 -1.37
N THR A 548 -2.07 31.54 -2.58
CA THR A 548 -2.82 30.99 -3.72
C THR A 548 -3.10 29.50 -3.55
N ARG A 549 -2.16 28.73 -2.98
CA ARG A 549 -2.42 27.33 -2.63
C ARG A 549 -3.48 27.23 -1.55
N GLU A 550 -3.40 28.01 -0.48
CA GLU A 550 -4.41 27.99 0.58
C GLU A 550 -5.80 28.34 0.03
N MET A 551 -5.88 29.31 -0.90
CA MET A 551 -7.13 29.67 -1.56
C MET A 551 -7.62 28.56 -2.49
N ALA A 552 -6.73 27.89 -3.24
CA ALA A 552 -7.08 26.74 -4.06
C ALA A 552 -7.54 25.54 -3.21
N GLU A 553 -6.87 25.26 -2.08
CA GLU A 553 -7.31 24.25 -1.10
C GLU A 553 -8.67 24.62 -0.50
N ALA A 554 -8.93 25.91 -0.27
CA ALA A 554 -10.23 26.39 0.22
C ALA A 554 -11.33 26.22 -0.84
N VAL A 555 -11.06 26.56 -2.11
CA VAL A 555 -11.97 26.30 -3.24
C VAL A 555 -12.24 24.80 -3.36
N GLN A 556 -11.21 23.96 -3.29
CA GLN A 556 -11.35 22.51 -3.33
C GLN A 556 -12.17 22.00 -2.14
N ARG A 557 -11.95 22.51 -0.92
CA ARG A 557 -12.75 22.17 0.28
C ARG A 557 -14.21 22.62 0.19
N MET A 558 -14.47 23.78 -0.42
CA MET A 558 -15.83 24.30 -0.62
C MET A 558 -16.61 23.49 -1.66
N MET A 559 -15.95 23.11 -2.76
CA MET A 559 -16.59 22.38 -3.87
C MET A 559 -16.66 20.88 -3.62
N ARG A 560 -15.87 20.34 -2.69
CA ARG A 560 -16.00 18.94 -2.22
C ARG A 560 -17.40 18.72 -1.64
N GLY A 561 -18.22 17.87 -2.25
CA GLY A 561 -19.50 17.43 -1.68
C GLY A 561 -20.76 18.13 -2.21
N THR A 562 -20.65 19.06 -3.16
CA THR A 562 -21.79 19.49 -3.96
C THR A 562 -22.10 18.44 -5.01
N GLY A 563 -23.35 17.95 -5.07
CA GLY A 563 -23.78 17.00 -6.10
C GLY A 563 -23.17 15.61 -5.97
N GLN A 564 -23.50 14.91 -4.89
CA GLN A 564 -23.16 13.49 -4.73
C GLN A 564 -24.39 12.64 -4.96
N ARG A 565 -24.24 11.60 -5.79
CA ARG A 565 -25.22 10.55 -5.99
C ARG A 565 -24.68 9.21 -5.49
N LEU A 566 -25.38 8.62 -4.53
CA LEU A 566 -25.11 7.27 -4.04
C LEU A 566 -25.96 6.28 -4.85
N THR A 567 -25.33 5.33 -5.53
CA THR A 567 -26.03 4.28 -6.27
C THR A 567 -25.93 2.97 -5.48
N ILE A 568 -27.05 2.48 -4.94
CA ILE A 568 -27.10 1.23 -4.17
C ILE A 568 -27.39 0.04 -5.09
N ASN A 569 -26.74 -1.10 -4.82
CA ASN A 569 -26.84 -2.31 -5.62
C ASN A 569 -28.08 -3.13 -5.21
N ALA A 570 -29.06 -3.23 -6.10
CA ALA A 570 -30.26 -4.02 -5.87
C ALA A 570 -29.99 -5.53 -5.83
N ARG A 571 -28.82 -6.01 -6.31
CA ARG A 571 -28.41 -7.42 -6.26
C ARG A 571 -27.64 -7.78 -4.99
N ASN A 572 -27.33 -6.81 -4.13
CA ASN A 572 -26.58 -7.05 -2.90
C ASN A 572 -27.50 -7.52 -1.76
N ASP A 573 -27.15 -8.64 -1.13
CA ASP A 573 -27.93 -9.24 -0.04
C ASP A 573 -28.18 -8.30 1.14
N LEU A 574 -27.20 -7.48 1.52
CA LEU A 574 -27.33 -6.54 2.64
C LEU A 574 -28.32 -5.41 2.28
N VAL A 575 -28.26 -4.91 1.06
CA VAL A 575 -29.21 -3.89 0.55
C VAL A 575 -30.63 -4.44 0.50
N GLN A 576 -30.81 -5.67 0.02
CA GLN A 576 -32.12 -6.33 -0.02
C GLN A 576 -32.70 -6.55 1.39
N ARG A 577 -31.90 -7.05 2.33
CA ARG A 577 -32.31 -7.24 3.73
C ARG A 577 -32.66 -5.91 4.41
N LEU A 578 -31.89 -4.85 4.15
CA LEU A 578 -32.17 -3.52 4.67
C LEU A 578 -33.47 -2.95 4.07
N ALA A 579 -33.73 -3.19 2.79
CA ALA A 579 -34.94 -2.76 2.09
C ALA A 579 -36.21 -3.47 2.61
N ALA A 580 -36.10 -4.75 2.99
CA ALA A 580 -37.18 -5.53 3.57
C ALA A 580 -37.58 -5.08 4.99
N HIS A 581 -36.71 -4.34 5.68
CA HIS A 581 -36.98 -3.88 7.04
C HIS A 581 -37.96 -2.69 7.06
N GLN A 582 -39.12 -2.87 7.72
CA GLN A 582 -40.22 -1.89 7.70
C GLN A 582 -40.11 -0.78 8.77
N GLY A 583 -39.18 -0.89 9.72
CA GLY A 583 -39.00 0.07 10.82
C GLY A 583 -38.27 1.35 10.40
N THR A 584 -39.01 2.37 9.97
CA THR A 584 -38.46 3.66 9.48
C THR A 584 -38.03 4.63 10.58
N ALA A 585 -38.47 4.44 11.83
CA ALA A 585 -38.12 5.28 12.97
C ALA A 585 -36.89 4.78 13.74
N ASP A 586 -36.44 3.55 13.47
CA ASP A 586 -35.36 2.93 14.22
C ASP A 586 -34.04 3.69 13.99
N VAL A 587 -33.45 4.14 15.10
CA VAL A 587 -32.15 4.83 15.12
C VAL A 587 -31.09 3.93 14.49
N GLU A 588 -31.23 2.61 14.61
CA GLU A 588 -30.27 1.63 14.11
C GLU A 588 -30.30 1.47 12.60
N VAL A 589 -31.48 1.49 11.98
CA VAL A 589 -31.62 1.45 10.52
C VAL A 589 -30.97 2.68 9.87
N ARG A 590 -31.11 3.86 10.49
CA ARG A 590 -30.43 5.09 10.03
C ARG A 590 -28.91 5.01 10.16
N LYS A 591 -28.40 4.37 11.21
CA LYS A 591 -26.94 4.13 11.36
C LYS A 591 -26.41 3.21 10.26
N LEU A 592 -27.14 2.14 9.91
CA LEU A 592 -26.78 1.23 8.81
C LEU A 592 -26.77 1.93 7.45
N MET A 593 -27.76 2.79 7.16
CA MET A 593 -27.76 3.61 5.94
C MET A 593 -26.53 4.52 5.85
N ARG A 594 -26.13 5.15 6.96
CA ARG A 594 -24.92 5.98 7.03
C ARG A 594 -23.64 5.15 6.87
N ALA A 595 -23.61 3.95 7.44
CA ALA A 595 -22.48 3.03 7.29
C ALA A 595 -22.28 2.59 5.83
N LEU A 596 -23.36 2.29 5.10
CA LEU A 596 -23.35 2.04 3.65
C LEU A 596 -22.74 3.22 2.88
N TYR A 597 -23.16 4.45 3.18
CA TYR A 597 -22.60 5.66 2.56
C TYR A 597 -21.10 5.83 2.85
N HIS A 598 -20.68 5.76 4.12
CA HIS A 598 -19.26 5.90 4.48
C HIS A 598 -18.39 4.79 3.89
N SER A 599 -18.92 3.56 3.80
CA SER A 599 -18.25 2.46 3.11
C SER A 599 -18.05 2.75 1.62
N ALA A 600 -19.03 3.37 0.95
CA ALA A 600 -18.90 3.78 -0.45
C ALA A 600 -17.90 4.93 -0.63
N VAL A 601 -17.88 5.91 0.28
CA VAL A 601 -16.89 7.00 0.30
C VAL A 601 -15.47 6.45 0.45
N LEU A 602 -15.28 5.51 1.37
CA LEU A 602 -14.01 4.81 1.61
C LEU A 602 -13.54 4.01 0.38
N ALA A 603 -14.44 3.24 -0.22
CA ALA A 603 -14.14 2.43 -1.39
C ALA A 603 -13.74 3.29 -2.61
N ASN A 604 -14.24 4.52 -2.69
CA ASN A 604 -13.91 5.49 -3.73
C ASN A 604 -12.56 6.21 -3.51
N GLY A 605 -11.80 5.87 -2.46
CA GLY A 605 -10.46 6.42 -2.21
C GLY A 605 -10.43 7.91 -1.83
N GLN A 606 -11.57 8.57 -1.63
CA GLN A 606 -11.62 9.99 -1.30
C GLN A 606 -10.98 10.26 0.08
N LEU A 607 -10.18 11.33 0.17
CA LEU A 607 -9.66 11.86 1.44
C LEU A 607 -10.84 12.14 2.38
N ILE A 608 -10.99 11.29 3.39
CA ILE A 608 -12.06 11.37 4.38
C ILE A 608 -11.81 12.59 5.24
N SER A 609 -12.82 13.43 5.45
CA SER A 609 -12.71 14.51 6.44
C SER A 609 -12.47 13.92 7.83
N ALA A 610 -11.77 14.64 8.71
CA ALA A 610 -11.55 14.18 10.09
C ALA A 610 -12.87 13.81 10.80
N GLN A 611 -13.95 14.54 10.50
CA GLN A 611 -15.30 14.24 11.01
C GLN A 611 -15.87 12.92 10.45
N ALA A 612 -15.74 12.67 9.15
CA ALA A 612 -16.22 11.43 8.53
C ALA A 612 -15.38 10.21 8.95
N ALA A 613 -14.08 10.38 9.17
CA ALA A 613 -13.21 9.32 9.67
C ALA A 613 -13.55 8.95 11.11
N THR A 614 -13.80 9.94 11.97
CA THR A 614 -14.27 9.73 13.35
C THR A 614 -15.63 9.03 13.35
N ALA A 615 -16.57 9.50 12.52
CA ALA A 615 -17.89 8.89 12.42
C ALA A 615 -17.84 7.43 11.93
N PHE A 616 -16.97 7.12 10.96
CA PHE A 616 -16.76 5.74 10.51
C PHE A 616 -16.13 4.87 11.60
N HIS A 617 -15.11 5.39 12.30
CA HIS A 617 -14.47 4.67 13.41
C HIS A 617 -15.49 4.32 14.50
N ASP A 618 -16.32 5.28 14.92
CA ASP A 618 -17.37 5.06 15.92
C ASP A 618 -18.41 4.03 15.46
N GLN A 619 -18.79 4.08 14.17
CA GLN A 619 -19.72 3.11 13.59
C GLN A 619 -19.14 1.70 13.55
N LEU A 620 -17.85 1.56 13.20
CA LEU A 620 -17.15 0.28 13.17
C LEU A 620 -17.04 -0.31 14.58
N GLN A 621 -16.68 0.51 15.58
CA GLN A 621 -16.64 0.10 16.98
C GLN A 621 -18.01 -0.38 17.48
N GLN A 622 -19.08 0.34 17.14
CA GLN A 622 -20.45 -0.07 17.48
C GLN A 622 -20.86 -1.38 16.81
N LEU A 623 -20.51 -1.58 15.54
CA LEU A 623 -20.78 -2.82 14.83
C LEU A 623 -20.02 -3.99 15.47
N MET A 624 -18.74 -3.82 15.77
CA MET A 624 -17.94 -4.84 16.47
C MET A 624 -18.52 -5.18 17.84
N GLY A 625 -18.92 -4.16 18.60
CA GLY A 625 -19.59 -4.33 19.90
C GLY A 625 -20.89 -5.11 19.79
N ARG A 626 -21.74 -4.78 18.82
CA ARG A 626 -23.00 -5.51 18.58
C ARG A 626 -22.79 -6.94 18.07
N SER A 627 -21.80 -7.16 17.22
CA SER A 627 -21.43 -8.51 16.80
C SER A 627 -20.99 -9.34 18.00
N LEU A 628 -20.25 -8.75 18.95
CA LEU A 628 -19.88 -9.41 20.20
C LEU A 628 -21.10 -9.67 21.08
N GLU A 629 -21.99 -8.69 21.27
CA GLU A 629 -23.25 -8.86 22.01
C GLU A 629 -24.14 -9.95 21.40
N ALA A 630 -24.21 -10.05 20.07
CA ALA A 630 -24.96 -11.08 19.37
C ALA A 630 -24.35 -12.47 19.61
N LEU A 631 -23.02 -12.60 19.56
CA LEU A 631 -22.32 -13.84 19.90
C LEU A 631 -22.53 -14.23 21.38
N GLU A 632 -22.53 -13.25 22.28
CA GLU A 632 -22.83 -13.47 23.71
C GLU A 632 -24.28 -13.90 23.93
N LEU A 633 -25.24 -13.28 23.23
CA LEU A 633 -26.65 -13.67 23.27
C LEU A 633 -26.86 -15.06 22.69
N GLU A 634 -26.20 -15.40 21.58
CA GLU A 634 -26.23 -16.74 20.99
C GLU A 634 -25.67 -17.78 21.96
N ALA A 635 -24.56 -17.46 22.63
CA ALA A 635 -24.00 -18.31 23.68
C ALA A 635 -24.96 -18.47 24.88
N ARG A 636 -25.64 -17.40 25.30
CA ARG A 636 -26.65 -17.45 26.38
C ARG A 636 -27.89 -18.25 25.98
N CYS A 637 -28.39 -18.08 24.76
CA CYS A 637 -29.50 -18.85 24.22
C CYS A 637 -29.13 -20.34 24.15
N LYS A 638 -27.94 -20.68 23.65
CA LYS A 638 -27.43 -22.05 23.66
C LYS A 638 -27.33 -22.63 25.07
N ALA A 639 -26.82 -21.85 26.03
CA ALA A 639 -26.76 -22.27 27.44
C ALA A 639 -28.15 -22.44 28.08
N LEU A 640 -29.14 -21.64 27.68
CA LEU A 640 -30.53 -21.78 28.12
C LEU A 640 -31.20 -23.00 27.48
N ASP A 641 -30.95 -23.28 26.20
CA ASP A 641 -31.42 -24.49 25.52
C ASP A 641 -30.82 -25.75 26.13
N ASP A 642 -29.52 -25.74 26.45
CA ASP A 642 -28.85 -26.84 27.15
C ASP A 642 -29.44 -27.05 28.56
N ARG A 643 -29.76 -25.96 29.28
CA ARG A 643 -30.46 -26.02 30.57
C ARG A 643 -31.89 -26.54 30.42
N LEU A 644 -32.63 -26.13 29.40
CA LEU A 644 -33.99 -26.60 29.13
C LEU A 644 -33.97 -28.10 28.81
N ARG A 645 -33.02 -28.56 27.98
CA ARG A 645 -32.79 -29.99 27.70
C ARG A 645 -32.43 -30.75 28.97
N ALA A 646 -31.59 -30.20 29.84
CA ALA A 646 -31.25 -30.82 31.12
C ALA A 646 -32.47 -30.93 32.06
N VAL A 647 -33.35 -29.93 32.10
CA VAL A 647 -34.59 -29.96 32.89
C VAL A 647 -35.61 -30.94 32.29
N GLN A 648 -35.75 -31.00 30.97
CA GLN A 648 -36.60 -31.98 30.28
C GLN A 648 -36.08 -33.41 30.44
N ASN A 649 -34.76 -33.61 30.44
CA ASN A 649 -34.14 -34.90 30.73
C ASN A 649 -34.30 -35.31 32.19
N ARG A 650 -34.22 -34.37 33.15
CA ARG A 650 -34.55 -34.63 34.56
C ARG A 650 -36.02 -35.01 34.77
N SER A 651 -36.94 -34.39 34.02
CA SER A 651 -38.36 -34.75 34.06
C SER A 651 -38.68 -36.08 33.35
N ARG A 652 -37.78 -36.59 32.49
CA ARG A 652 -37.86 -37.94 31.92
C ARG A 652 -37.14 -39.00 32.76
N ALA A 653 -36.16 -38.60 33.57
CA ALA A 653 -35.40 -39.49 34.45
C ALA A 653 -36.13 -39.84 35.77
N SER A 654 -37.29 -39.24 36.04
CA SER A 654 -38.12 -39.61 37.20
C SER A 654 -38.93 -40.90 37.00
N ASP A 655 -38.81 -41.57 35.84
CA ASP A 655 -39.15 -43.00 35.70
C ASP A 655 -37.86 -43.81 35.93
N GLY A 656 -37.56 -44.06 37.21
CA GLY A 656 -36.37 -44.79 37.64
C GLY A 656 -36.34 -46.22 37.09
N LYS A 657 -35.34 -46.54 36.27
CA LYS A 657 -34.97 -47.93 36.00
C LYS A 657 -34.34 -48.51 37.28
N ARG A 658 -35.07 -49.40 37.96
CA ARG A 658 -34.49 -50.31 38.97
C ARG A 658 -33.33 -51.10 38.35
N SER A 659 -32.36 -51.49 39.18
CA SER A 659 -31.30 -52.43 38.76
C SER A 659 -31.91 -53.66 38.07
N ASP A 660 -31.27 -54.13 37.00
CA ASP A 660 -31.73 -55.31 36.24
C ASP A 660 -31.74 -56.59 37.11
N HIS A 661 -31.06 -56.57 38.26
CA HIS A 661 -30.95 -57.65 39.24
C HIS A 661 -30.98 -57.16 40.68
N ARG A 662 -31.17 -58.10 41.60
CA ARG A 662 -31.28 -57.84 43.04
C ARG A 662 -30.01 -57.20 43.61
N SER A 663 -30.13 -56.07 44.30
CA SER A 663 -28.97 -55.35 44.86
C SER A 663 -29.24 -54.71 46.23
N PHE A 664 -28.18 -54.60 47.03
CA PHE A 664 -28.13 -53.82 48.26
C PHE A 664 -27.10 -52.70 48.10
N PHE A 665 -27.41 -51.51 48.62
CA PHE A 665 -26.44 -50.43 48.74
C PHE A 665 -25.89 -50.39 50.17
N MET A 666 -24.55 -50.44 50.31
CA MET A 666 -23.89 -50.37 51.61
C MET A 666 -23.35 -48.95 51.86
N ILE A 667 -23.88 -48.32 52.90
CA ILE A 667 -23.48 -47.02 53.43
C ILE A 667 -22.38 -47.28 54.47
N THR A 668 -21.16 -46.83 54.19
CA THR A 668 -19.98 -47.12 55.03
C THR A 668 -19.09 -45.88 55.22
N PRO A 669 -18.39 -45.74 56.36
CA PRO A 669 -17.39 -44.68 56.58
C PRO A 669 -16.14 -44.75 55.68
N PHE A 670 -15.97 -45.81 54.88
CA PHE A 670 -14.81 -46.07 54.01
C PHE A 670 -13.44 -46.10 54.73
N ALA A 671 -13.40 -46.36 56.04
CA ALA A 671 -12.16 -46.55 56.78
C ALA A 671 -11.69 -48.02 56.72
N ASP A 672 -10.37 -48.24 56.60
CA ASP A 672 -9.75 -49.58 56.46
C ASP A 672 -10.18 -50.57 57.55
N ARG A 673 -10.47 -50.08 58.75
CA ARG A 673 -10.93 -50.90 59.89
C ARG A 673 -12.26 -51.62 59.65
N TYR A 674 -13.11 -51.08 58.76
CA TYR A 674 -14.42 -51.67 58.43
C TYR A 674 -14.36 -52.66 57.27
N ARG A 675 -13.19 -52.85 56.66
CA ARG A 675 -13.02 -53.83 55.58
C ARG A 675 -13.49 -55.25 55.96
N PRO A 676 -13.20 -55.79 57.15
CA PRO A 676 -13.72 -57.11 57.55
C PRO A 676 -15.25 -57.19 57.58
N VAL A 677 -15.93 -56.08 57.91
CA VAL A 677 -17.40 -56.00 57.94
C VAL A 677 -17.96 -55.95 56.53
N VAL A 678 -17.34 -55.19 55.63
CA VAL A 678 -17.72 -55.14 54.21
C VAL A 678 -17.58 -56.53 53.58
N GLU A 679 -16.47 -57.22 53.81
CA GLU A 679 -16.25 -58.59 53.31
C GLU A 679 -17.27 -59.59 53.90
N ALA A 680 -17.55 -59.51 55.20
CA ALA A 680 -18.58 -60.33 55.81
C ALA A 680 -19.97 -60.05 55.23
N CYS A 681 -20.31 -58.79 54.97
CA CYS A 681 -21.55 -58.42 54.28
C CYS A 681 -21.59 -58.92 52.84
N ARG A 682 -20.49 -58.86 52.08
CA ARG A 682 -20.42 -59.44 50.73
C ARG A 682 -20.65 -60.95 50.76
N GLU A 683 -20.08 -61.66 51.73
CA GLU A 683 -20.29 -63.10 51.91
C GLU A 683 -21.77 -63.43 52.19
N VAL A 684 -22.44 -62.66 53.04
CA VAL A 684 -23.87 -62.87 53.34
C VAL A 684 -24.75 -62.49 52.15
N VAL A 685 -24.59 -61.28 51.62
CA VAL A 685 -25.49 -60.68 50.64
C VAL A 685 -25.28 -61.27 49.25
N GLU A 686 -24.03 -61.39 48.81
CA GLU A 686 -23.72 -61.85 47.45
C GLU A 686 -23.70 -63.36 47.36
N HIS A 687 -22.93 -64.02 48.23
CA HIS A 687 -22.74 -65.46 48.13
C HIS A 687 -23.96 -66.23 48.65
N HIS A 688 -24.50 -65.92 49.83
CA HIS A 688 -25.63 -66.67 50.38
C HIS A 688 -27.00 -66.23 49.85
N TRP A 689 -27.25 -64.93 49.68
CA TRP A 689 -28.56 -64.43 49.29
C TRP A 689 -28.73 -64.13 47.80
N GLY A 690 -27.63 -63.99 47.05
CA GLY A 690 -27.67 -63.70 45.61
C GLY A 690 -28.14 -62.27 45.31
N PHE A 691 -27.70 -61.30 46.09
CA PHE A 691 -27.86 -59.86 45.85
C PHE A 691 -26.48 -59.25 45.59
N GLU A 692 -26.36 -58.29 44.69
CA GLU A 692 -25.10 -57.55 44.56
C GLU A 692 -24.97 -56.54 45.71
N LEU A 693 -23.82 -56.49 46.39
CA LEU A 693 -23.53 -55.44 47.37
C LEU A 693 -22.75 -54.32 46.69
N VAL A 694 -23.34 -53.13 46.63
CA VAL A 694 -22.77 -51.96 45.95
C VAL A 694 -22.36 -50.91 46.96
N LEU A 695 -21.10 -50.46 46.90
CA LEU A 695 -20.61 -49.31 47.65
C LEU A 695 -20.46 -48.09 46.72
N ALA A 696 -20.47 -46.88 47.28
CA ALA A 696 -20.30 -45.64 46.52
C ALA A 696 -18.98 -45.56 45.71
N ASN A 697 -17.94 -46.30 46.09
CA ASN A 697 -16.65 -46.33 45.39
C ASN A 697 -16.52 -47.50 44.41
N ASP A 698 -17.51 -48.39 44.33
CA ASP A 698 -17.46 -49.54 43.41
C ASP A 698 -17.83 -49.14 41.97
N ARG A 699 -18.62 -48.06 41.79
CA ARG A 699 -19.13 -47.60 40.49
C ARG A 699 -19.19 -46.08 40.40
N LEU A 700 -18.83 -45.57 39.22
CA LEU A 700 -18.94 -44.17 38.82
C LEU A 700 -19.92 -44.07 37.64
N GLU A 701 -21.19 -43.83 37.94
CA GLU A 701 -22.28 -43.57 37.00
C GLU A 701 -22.40 -42.07 36.67
N SER A 702 -21.77 -41.20 37.46
CA SER A 702 -21.75 -39.75 37.26
C SER A 702 -20.44 -39.12 37.73
N ASP A 703 -19.97 -38.10 37.01
CA ASP A 703 -18.82 -37.26 37.38
C ASP A 703 -19.09 -36.41 38.63
N ARG A 704 -20.35 -36.33 39.08
CA ARG A 704 -20.76 -35.63 40.30
C ARG A 704 -21.05 -36.62 41.41
N LEU A 705 -20.32 -36.51 42.51
CA LEU A 705 -20.39 -37.42 43.65
C LEU A 705 -21.82 -37.61 44.19
N LEU A 706 -22.58 -36.52 44.36
CA LEU A 706 -23.97 -36.60 44.84
C LEU A 706 -24.91 -37.26 43.84
N ASP A 707 -24.74 -36.99 42.54
CA ASP A 707 -25.56 -37.62 41.49
C ASP A 707 -25.22 -39.12 41.40
N ASN A 708 -23.94 -39.50 41.56
CA ASN A 708 -23.51 -40.89 41.58
C ASN A 708 -24.14 -41.68 42.73
N VAL A 709 -24.03 -41.16 43.96
CA VAL A 709 -24.62 -41.79 45.15
C VAL A 709 -26.14 -41.91 45.01
N GLN A 710 -26.82 -40.88 44.52
CA GLN A 710 -28.26 -40.92 44.31
C GLN A 710 -28.66 -42.00 43.29
N ILE A 711 -27.97 -42.09 42.14
CA ILE A 711 -28.23 -43.12 41.12
C ILE A 711 -28.09 -44.53 41.70
N LEU A 712 -27.04 -44.79 42.48
CA LEU A 712 -26.79 -46.09 43.09
C LEU A 712 -27.82 -46.43 44.18
N MET A 713 -28.24 -45.44 44.97
CA MET A 713 -29.28 -45.60 45.98
C MET A 713 -30.67 -45.82 45.37
N ASP A 714 -31.01 -45.14 44.27
CA ASP A 714 -32.28 -45.31 43.57
C ASP A 714 -32.40 -46.71 42.93
N ALA A 715 -31.27 -47.28 42.49
CA ALA A 715 -31.23 -48.60 41.86
C ALA A 715 -31.32 -49.78 42.85
N ALA A 716 -31.04 -49.56 44.14
CA ALA A 716 -30.94 -50.61 45.16
C ALA A 716 -32.29 -51.11 45.71
N ASP A 717 -32.39 -52.40 46.03
CA ASP A 717 -33.59 -53.00 46.62
C ASP A 717 -33.63 -52.89 48.15
N GLY A 718 -32.48 -52.67 48.78
CA GLY A 718 -32.34 -52.49 50.22
C GLY A 718 -31.01 -51.83 50.60
N PHE A 719 -30.87 -51.46 51.87
CA PHE A 719 -29.72 -50.70 52.37
C PHE A 719 -29.09 -51.39 53.59
N ILE A 720 -27.77 -51.29 53.70
CA ILE A 720 -27.00 -51.70 54.89
C ILE A 720 -26.16 -50.49 55.31
N ALA A 721 -26.26 -50.04 56.56
CA ALA A 721 -25.51 -48.89 57.06
C ALA A 721 -24.70 -49.23 58.29
N GLU A 722 -23.40 -48.94 58.24
CA GLU A 722 -22.48 -49.02 59.38
C GLU A 722 -22.54 -47.68 60.14
N ILE A 723 -23.05 -47.69 61.37
CA ILE A 723 -23.35 -46.47 62.13
C ILE A 723 -22.45 -46.24 63.36
N THR A 724 -21.40 -47.05 63.55
CA THR A 724 -20.60 -47.08 64.79
C THR A 724 -20.01 -45.72 65.15
N ASP A 725 -19.42 -45.01 64.19
CA ASP A 725 -18.76 -43.71 64.42
C ASP A 725 -19.67 -42.49 64.26
N SER A 726 -20.95 -42.68 63.93
CA SER A 726 -21.84 -41.59 63.52
C SER A 726 -21.24 -40.68 62.42
N ASN A 727 -20.55 -41.29 61.44
CA ASN A 727 -19.90 -40.56 60.36
C ASN A 727 -20.91 -39.66 59.62
N PRO A 728 -20.62 -38.35 59.40
CA PRO A 728 -21.55 -37.44 58.75
C PRO A 728 -22.03 -37.87 57.35
N ASN A 729 -21.16 -38.51 56.56
CA ASN A 729 -21.52 -39.01 55.23
C ASN A 729 -22.51 -40.17 55.34
N VAL A 730 -22.26 -41.10 56.27
CA VAL A 730 -23.18 -42.20 56.58
C VAL A 730 -24.53 -41.64 57.02
N MET A 731 -24.55 -40.63 57.89
CA MET A 731 -25.80 -40.03 58.39
C MET A 731 -26.58 -39.33 57.29
N PHE A 732 -25.90 -38.66 56.36
CA PHE A 732 -26.52 -38.02 55.21
C PHE A 732 -27.17 -39.04 54.26
N GLU A 733 -26.42 -40.07 53.86
CA GLU A 733 -26.92 -41.14 52.99
C GLU A 733 -28.03 -41.96 53.67
N LEU A 734 -27.90 -42.21 54.96
CA LEU A 734 -28.92 -42.90 55.75
C LEU A 734 -30.21 -42.08 55.83
N GLY A 735 -30.10 -40.76 56.03
CA GLY A 735 -31.22 -39.83 55.97
C GLY A 735 -31.94 -39.87 54.61
N ALA A 736 -31.18 -39.87 53.51
CA ALA A 736 -31.73 -40.01 52.17
C ALA A 736 -32.45 -41.36 51.97
N ALA A 737 -31.85 -42.47 52.45
CA ALA A 737 -32.46 -43.80 52.40
C ALA A 737 -33.77 -43.90 53.19
N PHE A 738 -33.88 -43.21 54.33
CA PHE A 738 -35.12 -43.17 55.12
C PHE A 738 -36.19 -42.21 54.57
N THR A 739 -35.80 -41.19 53.82
CA THR A 739 -36.74 -40.22 53.22
C THR A 739 -37.53 -40.88 52.09
N ASP A 740 -36.93 -41.82 51.37
CA ASP A 740 -37.56 -42.54 50.25
C ASP A 740 -38.34 -43.80 50.68
N ARG A 741 -39.05 -43.75 51.83
CA ARG A 741 -39.85 -44.89 52.33
C ARG A 741 -40.99 -45.28 51.39
N ARG A 742 -40.66 -46.18 50.46
CA ARG A 742 -41.54 -47.12 49.76
C ARG A 742 -40.86 -48.50 49.75
N ASP A 743 -41.28 -49.40 50.64
CA ASP A 743 -41.04 -50.87 50.62
C ASP A 743 -39.59 -51.43 50.53
N ARG A 744 -38.55 -50.67 50.91
CA ARG A 744 -37.14 -51.12 50.90
C ARG A 744 -36.56 -51.27 52.33
N PRO A 745 -36.00 -52.43 52.70
CA PRO A 745 -35.46 -52.66 54.05
C PRO A 745 -34.13 -51.94 54.26
N VAL A 746 -33.92 -51.43 55.49
CA VAL A 746 -32.65 -50.82 55.94
C VAL A 746 -32.11 -51.62 57.12
N VAL A 747 -30.87 -52.09 57.01
CA VAL A 747 -30.16 -52.81 58.07
C VAL A 747 -29.11 -51.91 58.69
N LEU A 748 -29.15 -51.74 60.01
CA LEU A 748 -28.17 -50.96 60.75
C LEU A 748 -27.17 -51.90 61.44
N LEU A 749 -25.87 -51.64 61.27
CA LEU A 749 -24.78 -52.39 61.88
C LEU A 749 -24.02 -51.51 62.88
N ARG A 750 -23.66 -52.08 64.03
CA ARG A 750 -22.87 -51.42 65.06
C ARG A 750 -21.84 -52.36 65.69
N GLU A 751 -20.61 -51.91 65.88
CA GLU A 751 -19.59 -52.69 66.57
C GLU A 751 -19.86 -52.74 68.08
N ASN A 752 -19.77 -53.93 68.68
CA ASN A 752 -19.98 -54.20 70.09
C ASN A 752 -18.77 -53.69 70.89
N ALA A 753 -19.04 -52.70 71.74
CA ALA A 753 -18.04 -51.90 72.41
C ALA A 753 -17.27 -52.68 73.49
N ALA A 754 -16.07 -53.15 73.12
CA ALA A 754 -14.92 -53.15 74.03
C ALA A 754 -13.84 -52.13 73.61
N ALA A 755 -14.02 -51.39 72.50
CA ALA A 755 -12.95 -50.58 71.90
C ALA A 755 -13.36 -49.24 71.24
N THR A 756 -14.57 -48.71 71.44
CA THR A 756 -14.96 -47.39 70.90
C THR A 756 -15.34 -46.39 72.01
N ASP A 757 -14.60 -45.28 72.06
CA ASP A 757 -14.81 -44.11 72.93
C ASP A 757 -16.24 -43.55 72.75
N GLY A 758 -17.18 -43.98 73.60
CA GLY A 758 -18.34 -43.17 74.03
C GLY A 758 -19.22 -42.45 73.01
N THR A 759 -19.17 -42.76 71.70
CA THR A 759 -19.96 -42.04 70.69
C THR A 759 -21.43 -42.38 70.86
N GLU A 760 -22.20 -41.47 71.47
CA GLU A 760 -23.65 -41.60 71.59
C GLU A 760 -24.31 -41.42 70.21
N LEU A 761 -25.08 -42.42 69.78
CA LEU A 761 -25.90 -42.31 68.56
C LEU A 761 -26.89 -41.13 68.66
N PRO A 762 -27.21 -40.45 67.54
CA PRO A 762 -28.29 -39.47 67.47
C PRO A 762 -29.61 -40.03 68.03
N ALA A 763 -30.39 -39.19 68.71
CA ALA A 763 -31.63 -39.61 69.38
C ALA A 763 -32.59 -40.38 68.45
N ASP A 764 -32.67 -40.00 67.19
CA ASP A 764 -33.53 -40.62 66.17
C ASP A 764 -33.11 -42.05 65.79
N LEU A 765 -31.83 -42.40 65.95
CA LEU A 765 -31.33 -43.76 65.71
C LEU A 765 -31.39 -44.65 66.95
N ARG A 766 -31.46 -44.08 68.17
CA ARG A 766 -31.48 -44.85 69.43
C ARG A 766 -32.68 -45.78 69.57
N ALA A 767 -33.80 -45.42 68.93
CA ALA A 767 -35.03 -46.22 68.96
C ALA A 767 -35.07 -47.31 67.86
N MET A 768 -34.09 -47.36 66.96
CA MET A 768 -34.03 -48.35 65.89
C MET A 768 -33.27 -49.61 66.29
N LEU A 769 -33.70 -50.74 65.73
CA LEU A 769 -33.00 -52.02 65.88
C LEU A 769 -31.74 -52.01 65.02
N TYR A 770 -30.59 -52.22 65.65
CA TYR A 770 -29.30 -52.44 64.98
C TYR A 770 -28.73 -53.81 65.36
N ILE A 771 -27.90 -54.34 64.47
CA ILE A 771 -27.19 -55.60 64.67
C ILE A 771 -25.82 -55.28 65.25
N GLU A 772 -25.56 -55.79 66.45
CA GLU A 772 -24.25 -55.69 67.08
C GLU A 772 -23.32 -56.78 66.54
N TYR A 773 -22.09 -56.41 66.20
CA TYR A 773 -21.05 -57.31 65.70
C TYR A 773 -19.70 -57.05 66.36
N SER A 774 -18.75 -57.98 66.30
CA SER A 774 -17.38 -57.74 66.79
C SER A 774 -16.37 -58.05 65.70
N LEU A 775 -15.41 -57.15 65.46
CA LEU A 775 -14.32 -57.39 64.50
C LEU A 775 -13.41 -58.55 64.91
N ALA A 776 -13.42 -58.96 66.18
CA ALA A 776 -12.68 -60.12 66.69
C ALA A 776 -13.38 -61.46 66.43
N ASP A 777 -14.62 -61.45 65.93
CA ASP A 777 -15.39 -62.66 65.63
C ASP A 777 -14.84 -63.33 64.36
N MET A 778 -14.23 -64.50 64.52
CA MET A 778 -13.74 -65.31 63.41
C MET A 778 -14.85 -65.89 62.52
N SER A 779 -16.10 -65.83 62.97
CA SER A 779 -17.32 -66.26 62.25
C SER A 779 -18.27 -65.08 61.94
N LEU A 780 -17.72 -63.86 61.80
CA LEU A 780 -18.49 -62.62 61.61
C LEU A 780 -19.59 -62.72 60.54
N ALA A 781 -19.32 -63.35 59.40
CA ALA A 781 -20.31 -63.52 58.32
C ALA A 781 -21.49 -64.41 58.74
N GLU A 782 -21.25 -65.49 59.50
CA GLU A 782 -22.31 -66.37 60.02
C GLU A 782 -23.16 -65.65 61.07
N THR A 783 -22.50 -64.87 61.95
CA THR A 783 -23.16 -64.05 62.97
C THR A 783 -24.07 -63.00 62.31
N LEU A 784 -23.55 -62.25 61.33
CA LEU A 784 -24.33 -61.27 60.57
C LEU A 784 -25.48 -61.93 59.82
N ARG A 785 -25.25 -63.07 59.15
CA ARG A 785 -26.30 -63.82 58.46
C ARG A 785 -27.43 -64.20 59.39
N ALA A 786 -27.11 -64.78 60.55
CA ALA A 786 -28.10 -65.22 61.53
C ALA A 786 -28.88 -64.03 62.12
N ALA A 787 -28.19 -62.92 62.40
CA ALA A 787 -28.82 -61.71 62.94
C ALA A 787 -29.73 -61.02 61.92
N MET A 788 -29.26 -60.83 60.69
CA MET A 788 -30.05 -60.21 59.63
C MET A 788 -31.26 -61.09 59.24
N TRP A 789 -31.12 -62.42 59.24
CA TRP A 789 -32.23 -63.34 58.93
C TRP A 789 -33.42 -63.22 59.90
N ARG A 790 -33.22 -62.69 61.11
CA ARG A 790 -34.32 -62.45 62.06
C ARG A 790 -35.27 -61.33 61.60
N SER A 791 -34.80 -60.42 60.74
CA SER A 791 -35.65 -59.36 60.17
C SER A 791 -36.75 -59.93 59.28
N GLY A 792 -37.99 -59.50 59.50
CA GLY A 792 -39.14 -59.89 58.66
C GLY A 792 -39.03 -59.32 57.25
N ASP A 793 -38.63 -58.05 57.14
CA ASP A 793 -38.53 -57.32 55.86
C ASP A 793 -37.46 -57.92 54.94
N ILE A 794 -36.34 -58.38 55.50
CA ILE A 794 -35.30 -59.09 54.74
C ILE A 794 -35.84 -60.43 54.24
N ARG A 795 -36.54 -61.20 55.10
CA ARG A 795 -37.13 -62.48 54.69
C ARG A 795 -38.16 -62.32 53.58
N GLU A 796 -38.97 -61.27 53.64
CA GLU A 796 -39.90 -60.91 52.56
C GLU A 796 -39.15 -60.56 51.28
N LEU A 797 -38.12 -59.70 51.35
CA LEU A 797 -37.31 -59.30 50.20
C LEU A 797 -36.61 -60.50 49.54
N LEU A 798 -36.09 -61.43 50.32
CA LEU A 798 -35.46 -62.66 49.81
C LEU A 798 -36.48 -63.57 49.09
N GLY A 799 -37.73 -63.60 49.58
CA GLY A 799 -38.83 -64.40 49.04
C GLY A 799 -39.58 -63.80 47.84
N ARG A 800 -39.42 -62.50 47.55
CA ARG A 800 -40.07 -61.85 46.38
C ARG A 800 -39.65 -62.52 45.07
N ALA A 801 -40.60 -63.00 44.27
CA ALA A 801 -40.34 -63.52 42.92
C ALA A 801 -40.40 -62.37 41.90
N GLY A 802 -39.44 -62.29 40.97
CA GLY A 802 -39.50 -61.32 39.86
C GLY A 802 -38.20 -60.62 39.46
N HIS A 803 -37.25 -60.39 40.38
CA HIS A 803 -35.91 -59.88 40.03
C HIS A 803 -34.86 -61.01 40.03
N PRO A 804 -34.00 -61.10 39.00
CA PRO A 804 -32.98 -62.14 38.89
C PRO A 804 -31.91 -62.01 39.99
N ARG A 805 -31.40 -63.15 40.45
CA ARG A 805 -30.36 -63.24 41.50
C ARG A 805 -28.98 -62.96 40.93
N TYR A 806 -28.17 -62.24 41.70
CA TYR A 806 -26.76 -61.99 41.44
C TYR A 806 -25.91 -63.26 41.66
N ILE A 807 -24.94 -63.49 40.79
CA ILE A 807 -23.95 -64.57 40.90
C ILE A 807 -22.59 -63.93 41.18
N SER A 808 -22.13 -64.01 42.43
CA SER A 808 -20.81 -63.52 42.82
C SER A 808 -19.67 -64.40 42.28
N PRO A 809 -18.43 -63.89 42.18
CA PRO A 809 -17.26 -64.68 41.76
C PRO A 809 -17.07 -65.96 42.57
N ARG A 810 -17.31 -65.89 43.89
CA ARG A 810 -17.22 -67.04 44.79
C ARG A 810 -18.33 -68.05 44.54
N ARG A 811 -19.57 -67.59 44.36
CA ARG A 811 -20.69 -68.47 43.99
C ARG A 811 -20.50 -69.09 42.62
N LEU A 812 -19.96 -68.35 41.66
CA LEU A 812 -19.58 -68.86 40.35
C LEU A 812 -18.55 -69.99 40.47
N ALA A 813 -17.52 -69.82 41.31
CA ALA A 813 -16.52 -70.85 41.58
C ALA A 813 -17.13 -72.14 42.12
N ASP A 814 -18.10 -72.03 43.05
CA ASP A 814 -18.82 -73.20 43.58
C ASP A 814 -19.67 -73.90 42.52
N LEU A 815 -20.37 -73.13 41.67
CA LEU A 815 -21.23 -73.67 40.61
C LEU A 815 -20.42 -74.41 39.52
N ILE A 816 -19.18 -74.00 39.28
CA ILE A 816 -18.32 -74.61 38.25
C ILE A 816 -17.39 -75.71 38.80
N ALA A 817 -17.32 -75.90 40.12
CA ALA A 817 -16.43 -76.87 40.76
C ALA A 817 -16.64 -78.31 40.21
N PRO A 818 -15.59 -79.05 39.79
CA PRO A 818 -14.19 -78.87 40.18
C PRO A 818 -13.35 -78.02 39.20
N VAL A 819 -13.96 -77.26 38.30
CA VAL A 819 -13.21 -76.33 37.42
C VAL A 819 -12.63 -75.21 38.28
N VAL A 820 -11.29 -75.13 38.35
CA VAL A 820 -10.59 -74.08 39.10
C VAL A 820 -10.14 -73.00 38.13
N LEU A 821 -10.64 -71.78 38.31
CA LEU A 821 -10.23 -70.61 37.54
C LEU A 821 -9.48 -69.62 38.45
N PRO A 822 -8.57 -68.80 37.89
CA PRO A 822 -7.99 -67.67 38.61
C PRO A 822 -9.08 -66.71 39.10
N ALA A 823 -8.89 -66.12 40.28
CA ALA A 823 -9.83 -65.15 40.87
C ALA A 823 -10.15 -64.00 39.89
N THR A 824 -9.14 -63.49 39.19
CA THR A 824 -9.29 -62.43 38.17
C THR A 824 -10.24 -62.82 37.03
N SER A 825 -10.25 -64.09 36.62
CA SER A 825 -11.14 -64.58 35.57
C SER A 825 -12.57 -64.75 36.07
N LEU A 826 -12.74 -65.18 37.33
CA LEU A 826 -14.04 -65.26 37.99
C LEU A 826 -14.66 -63.86 38.16
N ASP A 827 -13.85 -62.87 38.55
CA ASP A 827 -14.29 -61.47 38.69
C ASP A 827 -14.75 -60.88 37.35
N GLN A 828 -13.97 -61.11 36.28
CA GLN A 828 -14.33 -60.63 34.93
C GLN A 828 -15.61 -61.29 34.40
N LEU A 829 -15.79 -62.58 34.65
CA LEU A 829 -17.00 -63.30 34.24
C LEU A 829 -18.22 -62.85 35.05
N ALA A 830 -18.10 -62.72 36.37
CA ALA A 830 -19.19 -62.24 37.23
C ALA A 830 -19.56 -60.78 36.94
N ALA A 831 -18.59 -59.94 36.54
CA ALA A 831 -18.86 -58.56 36.13
C ALA A 831 -19.65 -58.46 34.82
N ARG A 832 -19.40 -59.37 33.86
CA ARG A 832 -20.07 -59.43 32.55
C ARG A 832 -21.43 -60.14 32.61
N TYR A 833 -21.50 -61.26 33.32
CA TYR A 833 -22.67 -62.12 33.44
C TYR A 833 -23.09 -62.17 34.91
N ARG A 834 -23.85 -61.14 35.31
CA ARG A 834 -24.15 -60.84 36.71
C ARG A 834 -25.26 -61.73 37.27
N THR A 835 -26.12 -62.26 36.42
CA THR A 835 -27.28 -63.07 36.83
C THR A 835 -27.34 -64.41 36.12
N ALA A 836 -28.10 -65.35 36.69
CA ALA A 836 -28.41 -66.62 36.03
C ALA A 836 -29.03 -66.42 34.63
N GLN A 837 -29.81 -65.34 34.44
CA GLN A 837 -30.43 -65.01 33.16
C GLN A 837 -29.40 -64.52 32.12
N ASP A 838 -28.36 -63.82 32.55
CA ASP A 838 -27.22 -63.47 31.69
C ASP A 838 -26.47 -64.73 31.24
N TRP A 839 -26.29 -65.70 32.13
CA TRP A 839 -25.67 -66.99 31.81
C TRP A 839 -26.53 -67.88 30.90
N LEU A 840 -27.87 -67.76 30.95
CA LEU A 840 -28.78 -68.42 30.00
C LEU A 840 -28.60 -67.89 28.57
N SER A 841 -28.29 -66.61 28.41
CA SER A 841 -28.06 -65.98 27.10
C SER A 841 -26.58 -65.96 26.67
N ALA A 842 -25.66 -66.30 27.57
CA ALA A 842 -24.22 -66.31 27.32
C ALA A 842 -23.81 -67.23 26.15
N GLN A 843 -22.96 -66.69 25.27
CA GLN A 843 -22.41 -67.43 24.13
C GLN A 843 -21.00 -67.95 24.47
N PRO A 844 -20.66 -69.21 24.13
CA PRO A 844 -19.34 -69.79 24.42
C PRO A 844 -18.15 -68.96 23.90
N GLU A 845 -18.31 -68.30 22.75
CA GLU A 845 -17.29 -67.47 22.13
C GLU A 845 -16.96 -66.19 22.93
N GLU A 846 -17.95 -65.64 23.64
CA GLU A 846 -17.77 -64.43 24.44
C GLU A 846 -17.20 -64.76 25.82
N VAL A 847 -17.70 -65.82 26.45
CA VAL A 847 -17.12 -66.37 27.69
C VAL A 847 -15.66 -66.82 27.46
N GLY A 848 -15.37 -67.47 26.32
CA GLY A 848 -14.02 -67.89 25.97
C GLY A 848 -13.04 -66.72 25.78
N ARG A 849 -13.50 -65.59 25.25
CA ARG A 849 -12.70 -64.37 25.15
C ARG A 849 -12.32 -63.80 26.51
N LEU A 850 -13.23 -63.82 27.48
CA LEU A 850 -12.99 -63.33 28.84
C LEU A 850 -12.09 -64.26 29.66
N LEU A 851 -12.13 -65.56 29.39
CA LEU A 851 -11.25 -66.55 30.04
C LEU A 851 -9.80 -66.50 29.55
N GLY A 852 -9.56 -65.88 28.38
CA GLY A 852 -8.25 -65.84 27.74
C GLY A 852 -7.90 -67.15 27.00
N ARG A 853 -6.89 -67.08 26.12
CA ARG A 853 -6.54 -68.17 25.19
C ARG A 853 -6.25 -69.51 25.86
N GLU A 854 -5.78 -69.50 27.11
CA GLU A 854 -5.41 -70.72 27.85
C GLU A 854 -6.64 -71.48 28.39
N ASN A 855 -7.74 -70.79 28.66
CA ASN A 855 -8.93 -71.35 29.31
C ASN A 855 -10.20 -71.24 28.46
N GLN A 856 -10.11 -70.75 27.22
CA GLN A 856 -11.26 -70.53 26.33
C GLN A 856 -12.07 -71.82 26.07
N ASP A 857 -11.40 -72.97 26.05
CA ASP A 857 -12.02 -74.28 25.78
C ASP A 857 -12.94 -74.74 26.93
N LEU A 858 -12.80 -74.13 28.12
CA LEU A 858 -13.67 -74.38 29.28
C LEU A 858 -15.00 -73.62 29.19
N ALA A 859 -15.15 -72.66 28.27
CA ALA A 859 -16.34 -71.81 28.16
C ALA A 859 -17.66 -72.60 28.01
N PRO A 860 -17.77 -73.63 27.14
CA PRO A 860 -19.00 -74.43 27.04
C PRO A 860 -19.29 -75.22 28.32
N ILE A 861 -18.25 -75.70 29.01
CA ILE A 861 -18.35 -76.47 30.26
C ILE A 861 -18.86 -75.57 31.40
N ILE A 862 -18.31 -74.37 31.51
CA ILE A 862 -18.71 -73.36 32.50
C ILE A 862 -20.16 -72.95 32.29
N ILE A 863 -20.54 -72.59 31.05
CA ILE A 863 -21.93 -72.23 30.72
C ILE A 863 -22.88 -73.39 31.02
N GLY A 864 -22.52 -74.62 30.64
CA GLY A 864 -23.33 -75.81 30.89
C GLY A 864 -23.58 -76.05 32.39
N ARG A 865 -22.55 -75.94 33.22
CA ARG A 865 -22.65 -76.13 34.68
C ARG A 865 -23.46 -75.04 35.37
N VAL A 866 -23.24 -73.78 35.02
CA VAL A 866 -23.99 -72.65 35.58
C VAL A 866 -25.47 -72.72 35.19
N ARG A 867 -25.78 -73.16 33.95
CA ARG A 867 -27.17 -73.39 33.52
C ARG A 867 -27.83 -74.53 34.27
N GLN A 868 -27.14 -75.67 34.41
CA GLN A 868 -27.67 -76.83 35.12
C GLN A 868 -27.99 -76.53 36.59
N ALA A 869 -27.11 -75.80 37.27
CA ALA A 869 -27.29 -75.42 38.67
C ALA A 869 -28.21 -74.18 38.88
N GLY A 870 -28.64 -73.52 37.80
CA GLY A 870 -29.63 -72.43 37.84
C GLY A 870 -31.07 -72.91 37.66
N GLU A 871 -31.28 -74.15 37.20
CA GLU A 871 -32.58 -74.82 37.10
C GLU A 871 -32.97 -75.58 38.39
N GLU A 872 -31.98 -75.94 39.22
CA GLU A 872 -32.14 -76.47 40.60
C GLU A 872 -32.24 -75.35 41.65
#